data_AF-A0A9W4I2I1-F1
#
_entry.id   AF-A0A9W4I2I1-F1
#
_cell.length_a   1.000
_cell.length_b   1.000
_cell.length_c   1.000
_cell.angle_alpha   90.00
_cell.angle_beta   90.00
_cell.angle_gamma   90.00
#
_symmetry.space_group_name_H-M   'P 1'
#
loop_
_entity.id
_entity.type
_entity.pdbx_description
1 polymer ?
#
loop_
_entity_poly.entity_id
_entity_poly.type
_entity_poly.pdbx_seq_one_letter_code
_entity_poly.pdbx_strand_id
1 'polypeptide(L)'
;MHSVAQVPIRLGQATLRLWLKSLNLPRQPQASWHRDRLREELQELRLAKTHFSRLSEASDIIFSITRAQYDGFASRRIPSLSGYQIAPIYVYMLAKFTSRWFFFKVAALICKEKHWNSIHEVVNPSKDEKVASVACRHIMDPEIFQRVSRGLRRPPPVLWLNGSDSHDLTSTCPASANCPRPVIIGLYGLPGSGKSFLLNILKCGLSHAEFSFYDGSQVIAAGTLGGLQAFQNLDEDDKDRVRDHAIRRIKQESSDSGRSAIVTGHAMFWAEDEVAGQLVYTPADLDTYTHILYLDVPAEEIAGYRSSDQKRSRPAVSIAHLIKWQQEEKKQLRHLCRSHDIIFTTITQRQISMGKIVPFIKDLKTHTDDLNSRLAQQRIDDFITTGSERPETVLVFDADKTLAPQDSGELFWELASIPSAEADERFPLKSLFSSPLRYSYTAFRQATFLCEEAIGDNKEYDDCCDKVALMIKLHSEILDLLHLVSGQTHVRALVLTCGLRRVWEKVLKRGRLAKTVTVIGGGRSSDALVMTPALKAALVTRLRDVHGSYVWAFGDSPLDVEMLQAANQAIVVTGDKALRSTSMDEALTSSIGKAGFRPRQAVLPSNATARLDASRLPLVQLTDQFFVESLFVRRQSLHLLHATDRFAAKLLMTPMRDAAISGPALRDAHSQVGWYLATEFCTRILGVETCNIAHVQGHQTDGYRILHEKETLIVPLMRGGEPMALGVSKALPRAMFLHAKNPGDIQHKHLQGRETIFLVDSVVNTGQSILEFVQHIRSLHASIRIIVVAGVIQAKSVSTSRIAQELSRFRRLSFVALRLSNNQFTGKGPTDTGHRLFNTMHLD
;
A
#
# COMPACT_ATOMS: atom_id res chain seq x y z
N MET A 1 49.32 23.69 26.91
CA MET A 1 49.65 25.05 26.43
C MET A 1 49.29 25.14 24.94
N HIS A 2 48.49 26.14 24.58
CA HIS A 2 48.17 26.68 23.23
C HIS A 2 47.72 25.69 22.12
N SER A 3 46.42 25.62 21.81
CA SER A 3 45.61 26.54 20.95
C SER A 3 45.74 26.27 19.46
N VAL A 4 44.77 25.54 18.87
CA VAL A 4 44.11 25.94 17.61
C VAL A 4 42.64 25.50 17.63
N ALA A 5 41.78 26.53 17.58
CA ALA A 5 40.35 26.61 17.30
C ALA A 5 39.55 25.34 16.93
N GLN A 6 38.68 24.91 17.84
CA GLN A 6 37.35 24.41 17.47
C GLN A 6 36.38 25.60 17.51
N VAL A 7 35.79 25.95 16.37
CA VAL A 7 34.64 26.85 16.31
C VAL A 7 33.49 26.16 17.06
N PRO A 8 33.01 26.70 18.19
CA PRO A 8 31.80 26.18 18.80
C PRO A 8 30.62 26.76 18.03
N ILE A 9 29.78 25.90 17.45
CA ILE A 9 28.46 26.30 16.97
C ILE A 9 27.64 26.74 18.19
N ARG A 10 27.80 28.00 18.63
CA ARG A 10 26.88 28.70 19.51
C ARG A 10 25.68 29.18 18.69
N LEU A 11 24.89 28.25 18.14
CA LEU A 11 23.53 28.60 17.69
C LEU A 11 22.63 28.56 18.92
N GLY A 12 22.56 29.66 19.66
CA GLY A 12 21.76 29.76 20.89
C GLY A 12 20.96 31.05 20.92
N GLN A 13 19.64 30.95 20.73
CA GLN A 13 18.61 32.01 20.82
C GLN A 13 18.72 33.20 19.83
N ALA A 14 19.89 33.76 19.56
CA ALA A 14 20.05 34.93 18.66
C ALA A 14 19.71 34.59 17.21
N THR A 15 20.18 33.45 16.70
CA THR A 15 19.87 32.95 15.34
C THR A 15 18.39 32.60 15.18
N LEU A 16 17.77 32.09 16.23
CA LEU A 16 16.35 31.74 16.25
C LEU A 16 15.46 33.01 16.22
N ARG A 17 15.87 34.07 16.92
CA ARG A 17 15.22 35.39 16.83
C ARG A 17 15.38 36.02 15.46
N LEU A 18 16.55 35.92 14.83
CA LEU A 18 16.79 36.40 13.47
C LEU A 18 15.90 35.65 12.45
N TRP A 19 15.77 34.32 12.60
CA TRP A 19 14.88 33.52 11.76
C TRP A 19 13.39 33.85 11.96
N LEU A 20 12.92 34.00 13.21
CA LEU A 20 11.54 34.43 13.45
C LEU A 20 11.26 35.84 12.92
N LYS A 21 12.28 36.72 12.95
CA LYS A 21 12.21 38.03 12.31
C LYS A 21 12.13 37.92 10.78
N SER A 22 12.86 36.98 10.16
CA SER A 22 12.82 36.79 8.70
C SER A 22 11.50 36.20 8.19
N LEU A 23 10.80 35.41 9.02
CA LEU A 23 9.45 34.91 8.67
C LEU A 23 8.40 36.03 8.66
N ASN A 24 8.64 37.13 9.39
CA ASN A 24 7.79 38.33 9.48
C ASN A 24 6.29 38.04 9.74
N LEU A 25 6.01 37.02 10.56
CA LEU A 25 4.63 36.68 10.94
C LEU A 25 4.01 37.80 11.80
N PRO A 26 2.69 38.06 11.70
CA PRO A 26 2.00 39.03 12.55
C PRO A 26 2.20 38.73 14.04
N ARG A 27 2.40 39.76 14.85
CA ARG A 27 2.43 39.61 16.31
C ARG A 27 1.02 39.40 16.82
N GLN A 28 0.84 38.40 17.66
CA GLN A 28 -0.46 38.09 18.24
C GLN A 28 -0.68 38.88 19.54
N PRO A 29 -1.84 39.53 19.73
CA PRO A 29 -2.07 40.45 20.86
C PRO A 29 -2.41 39.75 22.19
N GLN A 30 -2.94 38.52 22.15
CA GLN A 30 -3.43 37.81 23.34
C GLN A 30 -2.59 36.58 23.67
N ALA A 31 -2.47 36.21 24.94
CA ALA A 31 -1.78 34.98 25.36
C ALA A 31 -2.60 33.69 25.11
N SER A 32 -3.90 33.79 24.79
CA SER A 32 -4.80 32.65 24.58
C SER A 32 -4.37 31.76 23.42
N TRP A 33 -4.03 32.35 22.27
CA TRP A 33 -3.72 31.59 21.04
C TRP A 33 -2.61 30.55 21.25
N HIS A 34 -1.52 30.88 21.96
CA HIS A 34 -0.41 29.96 22.13
C HIS A 34 -0.72 28.89 23.18
N ARG A 35 -1.61 29.18 24.14
CA ARG A 35 -2.05 28.20 25.14
C ARG A 35 -2.97 27.16 24.53
N ASP A 36 -3.90 27.58 23.67
CA ASP A 36 -4.80 26.69 22.96
C ASP A 36 -4.03 25.85 21.94
N ARG A 37 -3.14 26.49 21.17
CA ARG A 37 -2.26 25.78 20.23
C ARG A 37 -1.35 24.78 20.94
N LEU A 38 -0.71 25.17 22.05
CA LEU A 38 0.15 24.26 22.79
C LEU A 38 -0.62 23.05 23.36
N ARG A 39 -1.90 23.22 23.73
CA ARG A 39 -2.75 22.10 24.18
C ARG A 39 -3.04 21.11 23.04
N GLU A 40 -3.39 21.62 21.85
CA GLU A 40 -3.59 20.80 20.65
C GLU A 40 -2.31 20.02 20.28
N GLU A 41 -1.17 20.69 20.19
CA GLU A 41 0.10 20.08 19.79
C GLU A 41 0.58 19.02 20.80
N LEU A 42 0.34 19.24 22.10
CA LEU A 42 0.62 18.25 23.14
C LEU A 42 -0.28 17.02 23.05
N GLN A 43 -1.52 17.18 22.60
CA GLN A 43 -2.44 16.07 22.36
C GLN A 43 -2.03 15.28 21.11
N GLU A 44 -1.66 15.96 20.02
CA GLU A 44 -1.15 15.35 18.79
C GLU A 44 0.14 14.56 19.06
N LEU A 45 1.07 15.10 19.86
CA LEU A 45 2.29 14.40 20.26
C LEU A 45 2.00 13.12 21.06
N ARG A 46 0.96 13.09 21.90
CA ARG A 46 0.56 11.89 22.66
C ARG A 46 -0.03 10.80 21.78
N LEU A 47 -0.69 11.17 20.68
CA LEU A 47 -1.29 10.26 19.72
C LEU A 47 -0.27 9.74 18.68
N ALA A 48 0.89 10.38 18.56
CA ALA A 48 1.96 10.04 17.62
C ALA A 48 2.56 8.64 17.86
N LYS A 49 2.33 7.71 16.91
CA LYS A 49 2.81 6.31 16.98
C LYS A 49 4.20 6.10 16.37
N THR A 50 4.60 6.90 15.38
CA THR A 50 5.87 6.72 14.63
C THR A 50 6.95 7.70 15.08
N HIS A 51 8.23 7.35 14.88
CA HIS A 51 9.36 8.23 15.22
C HIS A 51 9.32 9.56 14.45
N PHE A 52 8.89 9.54 13.17
CA PHE A 52 8.78 10.74 12.35
C PHE A 52 7.60 11.62 12.77
N SER A 53 6.44 11.03 13.09
CA SER A 53 5.29 11.73 13.66
C SER A 53 5.68 12.45 14.95
N ARG A 54 6.35 11.75 15.87
CA ARG A 54 6.83 12.35 17.13
C ARG A 54 7.82 13.50 16.91
N LEU A 55 8.71 13.38 15.92
CA LEU A 55 9.64 14.46 15.55
C LEU A 55 8.88 15.68 15.01
N SER A 56 7.88 15.46 14.15
CA SER A 56 7.04 16.51 13.59
C SER A 56 6.23 17.23 14.66
N GLU A 57 5.52 16.50 15.53
CA GLU A 57 4.69 17.13 16.56
C GLU A 57 5.57 17.80 17.64
N ALA A 58 6.72 17.22 17.98
CA ALA A 58 7.68 17.87 18.87
C ALA A 58 8.22 19.20 18.29
N SER A 59 8.36 19.29 16.96
CA SER A 59 8.80 20.52 16.30
C SER A 59 7.73 21.62 16.35
N ASP A 60 6.45 21.28 16.27
CA ASP A 60 5.33 22.23 16.32
C ASP A 60 5.13 22.79 17.74
N ILE A 61 5.38 21.97 18.77
CA ILE A 61 5.45 22.40 20.18
C ILE A 61 6.60 23.41 20.38
N ILE A 62 7.82 23.08 19.93
CA ILE A 62 8.98 23.97 20.10
C ILE A 62 8.78 25.27 19.33
N PHE A 63 8.20 25.22 18.13
CA PHE A 63 7.86 26.42 17.36
C PHE A 63 6.89 27.32 18.12
N SER A 64 5.81 26.76 18.68
CA SER A 64 4.79 27.51 19.43
C SER A 64 5.37 28.20 20.66
N ILE A 65 6.22 27.51 21.43
CA ILE A 65 6.86 28.09 22.62
C ILE A 65 7.85 29.19 22.22
N THR A 66 8.65 28.96 21.18
CA THR A 66 9.65 29.94 20.71
C THR A 66 8.97 31.18 20.12
N ARG A 67 7.89 31.00 19.37
CA ARG A 67 7.12 32.10 18.78
C ARG A 67 6.47 32.96 19.87
N ALA A 68 5.90 32.34 20.90
CA ALA A 68 5.34 33.06 22.04
C ALA A 68 6.40 33.91 22.78
N GLN A 69 7.63 33.40 22.92
CA GLN A 69 8.74 34.17 23.50
C GLN A 69 9.16 35.36 22.61
N TYR A 70 9.15 35.18 21.29
CA TYR A 70 9.44 36.27 20.34
C TYR A 70 8.36 37.35 20.35
N ASP A 71 7.10 36.97 20.54
CA ASP A 71 5.96 37.89 20.65
C ASP A 71 5.86 38.58 22.04
N GLY A 72 6.75 38.23 22.99
CA GLY A 72 6.89 38.91 24.28
C GLY A 72 6.14 38.27 25.46
N PHE A 73 5.60 37.06 25.28
CA PHE A 73 4.89 36.34 26.35
C PHE A 73 5.87 35.57 27.26
N ALA A 74 5.66 35.66 28.58
CA ALA A 74 6.40 34.89 29.57
C ALA A 74 6.03 33.40 29.49
N SER A 75 6.88 32.57 28.89
CA SER A 75 6.67 31.12 28.76
C SER A 75 7.80 30.31 29.43
N ARG A 76 7.54 29.02 29.70
CA ARG A 76 8.52 28.07 30.30
C ARG A 76 9.86 28.14 29.58
N ARG A 77 10.98 28.13 30.33
CA ARG A 77 12.33 28.03 29.76
C ARG A 77 12.43 26.77 28.88
N ILE A 78 12.79 26.97 27.62
CA ILE A 78 13.04 25.88 26.66
C ILE A 78 14.38 25.22 27.05
N PRO A 79 14.51 23.87 27.00
CA PRO A 79 15.79 23.21 27.24
C PRO A 79 16.88 23.74 26.29
N SER A 80 18.08 23.96 26.82
CA SER A 80 19.20 24.53 26.08
C SER A 80 19.62 23.62 24.91
N LEU A 81 20.07 24.25 23.81
CA LEU A 81 20.55 23.61 22.57
C LEU A 81 21.83 22.74 22.74
N SER A 82 22.26 22.48 23.98
CA SER A 82 23.48 21.76 24.33
C SER A 82 23.32 20.24 24.43
N GLY A 83 22.11 19.70 24.25
CA GLY A 83 21.84 18.25 24.30
C GLY A 83 21.72 17.61 22.91
N TYR A 84 22.52 16.58 22.63
CA TYR A 84 22.50 15.79 21.38
C TYR A 84 21.12 15.22 20.99
N GLN A 85 20.18 15.13 21.94
CA GLN A 85 18.82 14.59 21.71
C GLN A 85 17.82 15.63 21.16
N ILE A 86 18.06 16.94 21.30
CA ILE A 86 17.08 17.99 20.94
C ILE A 86 17.44 18.68 19.61
N ALA A 87 18.71 18.67 19.21
CA ALA A 87 19.18 19.28 17.97
C ALA A 87 18.40 18.85 16.71
N PRO A 88 18.02 17.56 16.51
CA PRO A 88 17.23 17.14 15.35
C PRO A 88 15.86 17.81 15.27
N ILE A 89 15.21 18.11 16.41
CA ILE A 89 13.89 18.74 16.46
C ILE A 89 13.97 20.18 15.98
N TYR A 90 15.02 20.92 16.37
CA TYR A 90 15.25 22.29 15.92
C TYR A 90 15.58 22.37 14.43
N VAL A 91 16.43 21.46 13.92
CA VAL A 91 16.76 21.41 12.49
C VAL A 91 15.51 21.10 11.66
N TYR A 92 14.70 20.13 12.11
CA TYR A 92 13.44 19.78 11.47
C TYR A 92 12.43 20.93 11.50
N MET A 93 12.28 21.61 12.65
CA MET A 93 11.44 22.79 12.80
C MET A 93 11.82 23.91 11.82
N LEU A 94 13.10 24.28 11.76
CA LEU A 94 13.59 25.32 10.86
C LEU A 94 13.28 24.97 9.41
N ALA A 95 13.56 23.73 9.00
CA ALA A 95 13.27 23.27 7.64
C ALA A 95 11.77 23.27 7.32
N LYS A 96 10.94 22.72 8.21
CA LYS A 96 9.47 22.61 8.07
C LYS A 96 8.81 23.98 7.91
N PHE A 97 9.04 24.90 8.85
CA PHE A 97 8.35 26.20 8.85
C PHE A 97 8.91 27.16 7.78
N THR A 98 10.21 27.10 7.45
CA THR A 98 10.76 27.88 6.33
C THR A 98 10.22 27.39 4.99
N SER A 99 10.05 26.08 4.83
CA SER A 99 9.49 25.49 3.61
C SER A 99 8.02 25.88 3.43
N ARG A 100 7.21 25.87 4.50
CA ARG A 100 5.81 26.34 4.46
C ARG A 100 5.71 27.84 4.11
N TRP A 101 6.56 28.66 4.72
CA TRP A 101 6.63 30.10 4.41
C TRP A 101 6.97 30.37 2.94
N PHE A 102 7.98 29.67 2.42
CA PHE A 102 8.40 29.79 1.03
C PHE A 102 7.31 29.33 0.07
N PHE A 103 6.60 28.25 0.40
CA PHE A 103 5.49 27.74 -0.41
C PHE A 103 4.42 28.80 -0.68
N PHE A 104 3.92 29.49 0.37
CA PHE A 104 2.86 30.47 0.19
C PHE A 104 3.31 31.70 -0.62
N LYS A 105 4.60 32.09 -0.50
CA LYS A 105 5.17 33.14 -1.36
C LYS A 105 5.22 32.72 -2.83
N VAL A 106 5.64 31.49 -3.12
CA VAL A 106 5.69 30.95 -4.48
C VAL A 106 4.29 30.79 -5.06
N ALA A 107 3.34 30.27 -4.28
CA ALA A 107 1.94 30.12 -4.69
C ALA A 107 1.31 31.47 -5.07
N ALA A 108 1.53 32.51 -4.27
CA ALA A 108 1.03 33.85 -4.55
C ALA A 108 1.70 34.51 -5.76
N LEU A 109 3.01 34.29 -5.93
CA LEU A 109 3.74 34.76 -7.12
C LEU A 109 3.17 34.16 -8.41
N ILE A 110 2.85 32.85 -8.39
CA ILE A 110 2.27 32.15 -9.55
C ILE A 110 0.82 32.61 -9.81
N CYS A 111 0.07 32.99 -8.77
CA CYS A 111 -1.25 33.61 -8.92
C CYS A 111 -1.18 35.08 -9.40
N LYS A 112 0.01 35.61 -9.69
CA LYS A 112 0.26 37.00 -10.13
C LYS A 112 -0.23 38.06 -9.14
N GLU A 113 -0.21 37.74 -7.85
CA GLU A 113 -0.63 38.69 -6.81
C GLU A 113 0.37 39.83 -6.65
N LYS A 114 -0.11 41.07 -6.79
CA LYS A 114 0.74 42.28 -6.72
C LYS A 114 1.44 42.44 -5.38
N HIS A 115 0.86 41.88 -4.32
CA HIS A 115 1.37 41.94 -2.95
C HIS A 115 1.84 40.59 -2.41
N TRP A 116 2.31 39.66 -3.25
CA TRP A 116 2.83 38.35 -2.80
C TRP A 116 3.88 38.44 -1.66
N ASN A 117 4.62 39.55 -1.60
CA ASN A 117 5.63 39.81 -0.57
C ASN A 117 5.06 40.02 0.84
N SER A 118 3.79 40.39 0.99
CA SER A 118 3.13 40.56 2.30
C SER A 118 2.55 39.26 2.86
N ILE A 119 2.62 38.16 2.12
CA ILE A 119 2.12 36.85 2.57
C ILE A 119 3.21 36.18 3.41
N HIS A 120 2.91 36.04 4.70
CA HIS A 120 3.80 35.49 5.71
C HIS A 120 3.04 34.41 6.48
N GLU A 121 2.81 33.28 5.82
CA GLU A 121 2.01 32.17 6.34
C GLU A 121 2.88 30.92 6.53
N VAL A 122 2.70 30.22 7.64
CA VAL A 122 3.44 28.97 7.92
C VAL A 122 2.51 27.82 8.31
N VAL A 123 1.23 27.95 7.97
CA VAL A 123 0.22 26.90 8.14
C VAL A 123 0.53 25.71 7.23
N ASN A 124 0.03 24.51 7.54
CA ASN A 124 0.33 23.33 6.71
C ASN A 124 -0.36 23.46 5.33
N PRO A 125 0.39 23.57 4.21
CA PRO A 125 -0.20 23.70 2.89
C PRO A 125 -0.81 22.40 2.36
N SER A 126 -0.58 21.25 3.00
CA SER A 126 -1.15 19.96 2.58
C SER A 126 -2.69 19.95 2.64
N LYS A 127 -3.30 20.76 3.51
CA LYS A 127 -4.75 20.81 3.72
C LYS A 127 -5.40 21.96 2.93
N ASP A 128 -6.32 21.63 2.02
CA ASP A 128 -7.00 22.60 1.13
C ASP A 128 -7.80 23.66 1.90
N GLU A 129 -8.42 23.29 3.02
CA GLU A 129 -9.14 24.21 3.91
C GLU A 129 -8.21 25.30 4.49
N LYS A 130 -6.97 24.93 4.86
CA LYS A 130 -5.98 25.89 5.38
C LYS A 130 -5.47 26.81 4.28
N VAL A 131 -5.31 26.30 3.06
CA VAL A 131 -4.95 27.09 1.88
C VAL A 131 -6.08 28.06 1.50
N ALA A 132 -7.35 27.64 1.55
CA ALA A 132 -8.50 28.54 1.36
C ALA A 132 -8.56 29.63 2.43
N SER A 133 -8.33 29.29 3.70
CA SER A 133 -8.29 30.29 4.77
C SER A 133 -7.18 31.33 4.56
N VAL A 134 -6.03 30.92 4.01
CA VAL A 134 -4.97 31.87 3.60
C VAL A 134 -5.44 32.75 2.44
N ALA A 135 -6.07 32.16 1.41
CA ALA A 135 -6.61 32.94 0.29
C ALA A 135 -7.60 34.01 0.75
N CYS A 136 -8.57 33.64 1.60
CA CYS A 136 -9.55 34.57 2.15
C CYS A 136 -8.91 35.70 2.97
N ARG A 137 -7.88 35.40 3.79
CA ARG A 137 -7.20 36.40 4.63
C ARG A 137 -6.44 37.45 3.84
N HIS A 138 -5.99 37.11 2.63
CA HIS A 138 -5.24 38.01 1.74
C HIS A 138 -6.08 38.48 0.55
N ILE A 139 -7.41 38.26 0.58
CA ILE A 139 -8.37 38.70 -0.46
C ILE A 139 -7.99 38.16 -1.85
N MET A 140 -7.54 36.91 -1.90
CA MET A 140 -7.25 36.18 -3.14
C MET A 140 -8.42 35.26 -3.48
N ASP A 141 -8.61 34.94 -4.77
CA ASP A 141 -9.58 33.94 -5.22
C ASP A 141 -9.23 32.55 -4.63
N PRO A 142 -10.07 31.98 -3.75
CA PRO A 142 -9.78 30.71 -3.10
C PRO A 142 -9.64 29.54 -4.07
N GLU A 143 -10.40 29.51 -5.16
CA GLU A 143 -10.37 28.41 -6.12
C GLU A 143 -9.09 28.43 -6.97
N ILE A 144 -8.68 29.61 -7.43
CA ILE A 144 -7.44 29.79 -8.20
C ILE A 144 -6.23 29.48 -7.31
N PHE A 145 -6.20 30.04 -6.09
CA PHE A 145 -5.10 29.85 -5.17
C PHE A 145 -4.97 28.38 -4.72
N GLN A 146 -6.09 27.69 -4.47
CA GLN A 146 -6.09 26.26 -4.19
C GLN A 146 -5.60 25.43 -5.39
N ARG A 147 -6.04 25.77 -6.62
CA ARG A 147 -5.61 25.06 -7.84
C ARG A 147 -4.11 25.16 -8.06
N VAL A 148 -3.54 26.37 -7.95
CA VAL A 148 -2.08 26.59 -8.04
C VAL A 148 -1.35 25.85 -6.92
N SER A 149 -1.88 25.92 -5.70
CA SER A 149 -1.33 25.20 -4.56
C SER A 149 -1.36 23.68 -4.74
N ARG A 150 -2.41 23.11 -5.37
CA ARG A 150 -2.48 21.66 -5.69
C ARG A 150 -1.42 21.26 -6.71
N GLY A 151 -1.14 22.13 -7.68
CA GLY A 151 -0.06 21.93 -8.66
C GLY A 151 1.34 21.91 -8.01
N LEU A 152 1.61 22.87 -7.12
CA LEU A 152 2.88 22.97 -6.39
C LEU A 152 3.10 21.84 -5.37
N ARG A 153 2.04 21.14 -4.98
CA ARG A 153 2.06 20.02 -4.02
C ARG A 153 2.39 18.66 -4.65
N ARG A 154 2.70 18.57 -5.95
CA ARG A 154 2.96 17.28 -6.61
C ARG A 154 4.42 17.12 -7.04
N PRO A 155 5.20 16.22 -6.38
CA PRO A 155 4.89 15.47 -5.16
C PRO A 155 5.00 16.32 -3.88
N PRO A 156 4.31 15.97 -2.77
CA PRO A 156 4.37 16.76 -1.56
C PRO A 156 5.74 16.58 -0.89
N PRO A 157 6.45 17.67 -0.53
CA PRO A 157 7.66 17.62 0.27
C PRO A 157 7.44 16.86 1.58
N VAL A 158 8.35 15.94 1.88
CA VAL A 158 8.34 15.09 3.08
C VAL A 158 8.23 15.91 4.37
N LEU A 159 8.76 17.14 4.37
CA LEU A 159 8.72 18.09 5.48
C LEU A 159 7.30 18.61 5.82
N TRP A 160 6.30 18.42 4.94
CA TRP A 160 4.93 18.92 5.12
C TRP A 160 3.97 17.85 5.65
N LEU A 161 4.41 16.59 5.69
CA LEU A 161 3.64 15.46 6.21
C LEU A 161 3.69 15.48 7.73
N ASN A 162 2.59 15.84 8.38
CA ASN A 162 2.43 15.58 9.81
C ASN A 162 2.12 14.09 10.01
N GLY A 163 2.41 13.55 11.20
CA GLY A 163 2.25 12.12 11.45
C GLY A 163 0.81 11.61 11.50
N SER A 164 -0.14 12.54 11.40
CA SER A 164 -1.58 12.34 11.24
C SER A 164 -2.05 12.35 9.78
N ASP A 165 -1.20 12.67 8.80
CA ASP A 165 -1.61 12.82 7.38
C ASP A 165 -1.84 11.48 6.64
N SER A 166 -2.01 10.36 7.37
CA SER A 166 -2.57 9.10 6.83
C SER A 166 -4.03 8.86 7.23
N HIS A 167 -4.64 9.74 8.01
CA HIS A 167 -6.08 9.74 8.32
C HIS A 167 -6.51 11.19 8.57
N ASP A 168 -7.11 11.83 7.56
CA ASP A 168 -8.11 12.91 7.70
C ASP A 168 -8.27 13.65 6.37
N LEU A 169 -9.13 13.11 5.50
CA LEU A 169 -10.01 13.93 4.70
C LEU A 169 -11.27 14.13 5.54
N THR A 170 -11.70 15.39 5.68
CA THR A 170 -12.85 15.92 6.44
C THR A 170 -12.63 16.13 7.94
N SER A 171 -12.59 17.41 8.36
CA SER A 171 -12.88 17.79 9.74
C SER A 171 -13.68 19.10 9.75
N THR A 172 -14.98 18.96 9.95
CA THR A 172 -15.70 19.85 10.86
C THR A 172 -15.32 19.51 12.31
N CYS A 173 -15.53 20.48 13.20
CA CYS A 173 -15.16 20.55 14.62
C CYS A 173 -15.13 19.25 15.46
N PRO A 174 -14.30 19.22 16.53
CA PRO A 174 -14.00 18.01 17.28
C PRO A 174 -15.13 17.64 18.24
N ALA A 175 -15.95 16.68 17.82
CA ALA A 175 -16.68 15.79 18.71
C ALA A 175 -16.65 14.37 18.10
N SER A 176 -16.20 13.40 18.91
CA SER A 176 -16.12 11.96 18.64
C SER A 176 -15.05 11.47 17.64
N ALA A 177 -13.94 10.97 18.17
CA ALA A 177 -13.09 10.02 17.46
C ALA A 177 -13.77 8.63 17.45
N ASN A 178 -13.80 7.99 16.28
CA ASN A 178 -14.29 6.64 15.98
C ASN A 178 -15.81 6.39 15.96
N CYS A 179 -16.52 7.06 15.04
CA CYS A 179 -17.70 6.46 14.43
C CYS A 179 -17.53 6.44 12.90
N PRO A 180 -17.63 5.28 12.22
CA PRO A 180 -17.62 5.25 10.75
C PRO A 180 -18.76 6.10 10.21
N ARG A 181 -18.53 6.83 9.10
CA ARG A 181 -19.57 7.63 8.43
C ARG A 181 -20.82 6.76 8.27
N PRO A 182 -21.98 7.18 8.79
CA PRO A 182 -23.17 6.34 8.76
C PRO A 182 -23.60 6.10 7.31
N VAL A 183 -23.98 4.86 7.00
CA VAL A 183 -24.52 4.51 5.69
C VAL A 183 -25.93 5.10 5.57
N ILE A 184 -26.13 6.00 4.61
CA ILE A 184 -27.41 6.67 4.35
C ILE A 184 -27.87 6.31 2.95
N ILE A 185 -29.00 5.62 2.88
CA ILE A 185 -29.54 4.99 1.67
C ILE A 185 -30.76 5.77 1.21
N GLY A 186 -30.70 6.34 0.01
CA GLY A 186 -31.84 6.92 -0.68
C GLY A 186 -32.66 5.84 -1.39
N LEU A 187 -33.96 5.76 -1.13
CA LEU A 187 -34.91 4.95 -1.90
C LEU A 187 -35.64 5.84 -2.90
N TYR A 188 -35.33 5.65 -4.18
CA TYR A 188 -35.80 6.45 -5.30
C TYR A 188 -36.68 5.63 -6.25
N GLY A 189 -37.33 6.30 -7.19
CA GLY A 189 -38.25 5.70 -8.15
C GLY A 189 -39.46 6.58 -8.40
N LEU A 190 -40.19 6.33 -9.48
CA LEU A 190 -41.30 7.17 -9.89
C LEU A 190 -42.42 7.28 -8.84
N PRO A 191 -43.21 8.38 -8.83
CA PRO A 191 -44.39 8.47 -7.99
C PRO A 191 -45.40 7.36 -8.33
N GLY A 192 -45.71 6.51 -7.35
CA GLY A 192 -46.56 5.32 -7.54
C GLY A 192 -45.79 4.00 -7.57
N SER A 193 -44.45 4.00 -7.60
CA SER A 193 -43.64 2.78 -7.67
C SER A 193 -43.64 1.91 -6.40
N GLY A 194 -44.26 2.34 -5.31
CA GLY A 194 -44.31 1.55 -4.06
C GLY A 194 -43.17 1.84 -3.06
N LYS A 195 -42.44 2.96 -3.16
CA LYS A 195 -41.37 3.34 -2.21
C LYS A 195 -41.79 3.23 -0.73
N SER A 196 -42.96 3.78 -0.36
CA SER A 196 -43.46 3.72 1.02
C SER A 196 -43.80 2.29 1.46
N PHE A 197 -44.27 1.45 0.53
CA PHE A 197 -44.51 0.03 0.79
C PHE A 197 -43.20 -0.71 1.05
N LEU A 198 -42.18 -0.48 0.22
CA LEU A 198 -40.84 -1.04 0.43
C LEU A 198 -40.22 -0.56 1.76
N LEU A 199 -40.35 0.72 2.09
CA LEU A 199 -39.88 1.25 3.37
C LEU A 199 -40.53 0.53 4.56
N ASN A 200 -41.82 0.19 4.47
CA ASN A 200 -42.51 -0.56 5.52
C ASN A 200 -42.04 -2.02 5.61
N ILE A 201 -41.80 -2.69 4.48
CA ILE A 201 -41.17 -4.02 4.46
C ILE A 201 -39.81 -3.96 5.19
N LEU A 202 -38.99 -2.97 4.87
CA LEU A 202 -37.67 -2.79 5.48
C LEU A 202 -37.75 -2.49 6.98
N LYS A 203 -38.74 -1.70 7.43
CA LYS A 203 -39.02 -1.49 8.87
C LYS A 203 -39.30 -2.81 9.58
N CYS A 204 -40.06 -3.71 8.97
CA CYS A 204 -40.35 -5.02 9.57
C CYS A 204 -39.16 -5.98 9.56
N GLY A 205 -38.30 -5.91 8.54
CA GLY A 205 -37.20 -6.87 8.32
C GLY A 205 -35.84 -6.48 8.89
N LEU A 206 -35.60 -5.20 9.17
CA LEU A 206 -34.32 -4.67 9.67
C LEU A 206 -34.41 -4.24 11.13
N SER A 207 -33.27 -4.31 11.83
CA SER A 207 -33.19 -3.93 13.25
C SER A 207 -33.30 -2.43 13.44
N HIS A 208 -34.27 -1.97 14.23
CA HIS A 208 -34.41 -0.57 14.64
C HIS A 208 -33.25 -0.05 15.52
N ALA A 209 -32.46 -0.97 16.10
CA ALA A 209 -31.23 -0.61 16.81
C ALA A 209 -30.10 -0.22 15.84
N GLU A 210 -30.16 -0.70 14.59
CA GLU A 210 -29.12 -0.45 13.58
C GLU A 210 -29.56 0.52 12.48
N PHE A 211 -30.87 0.63 12.25
CA PHE A 211 -31.44 1.43 11.15
C PHE A 211 -32.51 2.41 11.64
N SER A 212 -32.50 3.59 11.04
CA SER A 212 -33.53 4.63 11.11
C SER A 212 -34.24 4.75 9.76
N PHE A 213 -35.54 5.03 9.77
CA PHE A 213 -36.37 5.03 8.56
C PHE A 213 -37.11 6.35 8.43
N TYR A 214 -36.92 7.02 7.31
CA TYR A 214 -37.45 8.36 7.07
C TYR A 214 -38.28 8.39 5.79
N ASP A 215 -39.51 8.89 5.90
CA ASP A 215 -40.25 9.36 4.73
C ASP A 215 -39.82 10.81 4.47
N GLY A 216 -39.06 11.05 3.39
CA GLY A 216 -38.50 12.38 3.10
C GLY A 216 -39.56 13.48 3.04
N SER A 217 -40.78 13.17 2.57
CA SER A 217 -41.88 14.13 2.54
C SER A 217 -42.37 14.51 3.95
N GLN A 218 -42.31 13.58 4.91
CA GLN A 218 -42.67 13.84 6.29
C GLN A 218 -41.59 14.64 7.03
N VAL A 219 -40.31 14.40 6.72
CA VAL A 219 -39.20 15.16 7.31
C VAL A 219 -39.25 16.62 6.84
N ILE A 220 -39.52 16.85 5.54
CA ILE A 220 -39.72 18.20 4.98
C ILE A 220 -40.94 18.88 5.63
N ALA A 221 -42.06 18.16 5.75
CA ALA A 221 -43.27 18.68 6.37
C ALA A 221 -43.05 19.08 7.84
N ALA A 222 -42.29 18.29 8.60
CA ALA A 222 -41.95 18.59 9.98
C ALA A 222 -41.00 19.79 10.12
N GLY A 223 -40.19 20.08 9.09
CA GLY A 223 -39.31 21.25 9.03
C GLY A 223 -39.98 22.53 8.53
N THR A 224 -41.23 22.47 8.07
CA THR A 224 -41.95 23.61 7.48
C THR A 224 -43.14 24.02 8.35
N LEU A 225 -43.18 25.30 8.76
CA LEU A 225 -44.35 25.87 9.44
C LEU A 225 -45.57 25.83 8.50
N GLY A 226 -46.61 25.08 8.88
CA GLY A 226 -47.78 24.83 8.04
C GLY A 226 -47.74 23.51 7.24
N GLY A 227 -46.71 22.67 7.45
CA GLY A 227 -46.64 21.32 6.91
C GLY A 227 -46.36 21.26 5.40
N LEU A 228 -46.68 20.13 4.76
CA LEU A 228 -46.31 19.86 3.37
C LEU A 228 -47.01 20.79 2.36
N GLN A 229 -48.24 21.22 2.65
CA GLN A 229 -48.96 22.17 1.79
C GLN A 229 -48.29 23.55 1.79
N ALA A 230 -47.81 24.01 2.95
CA ALA A 230 -47.06 25.25 3.03
C ALA A 230 -45.74 25.14 2.25
N PHE A 231 -45.04 24.01 2.34
CA PHE A 231 -43.82 23.75 1.57
C PHE A 231 -44.05 23.81 0.06
N GLN A 232 -45.16 23.24 -0.44
CA GLN A 232 -45.47 23.25 -1.88
C GLN A 232 -45.66 24.66 -2.45
N ASN A 233 -46.11 25.60 -1.60
CA ASN A 233 -46.37 27.00 -1.98
C ASN A 233 -45.15 27.92 -1.85
N LEU A 234 -44.01 27.42 -1.36
CA LEU A 234 -42.75 28.17 -1.33
C LEU A 234 -42.18 28.36 -2.75
N ASP A 235 -41.32 29.35 -2.92
CA ASP A 235 -40.46 29.44 -4.11
C ASP A 235 -39.38 28.34 -4.10
N GLU A 236 -38.69 28.14 -5.23
CA GLU A 236 -37.73 27.05 -5.35
C GLU A 236 -36.48 27.25 -4.46
N ASP A 237 -36.04 28.49 -4.24
CA ASP A 237 -34.88 28.77 -3.38
C ASP A 237 -35.17 28.40 -1.92
N ASP A 238 -36.37 28.73 -1.42
CA ASP A 238 -36.80 28.37 -0.08
C ASP A 238 -37.13 26.87 0.04
N LYS A 239 -37.66 26.24 -1.01
CA LYS A 239 -37.79 24.76 -1.03
C LYS A 239 -36.44 24.08 -0.93
N ASP A 240 -35.43 24.57 -1.63
CA ASP A 240 -34.08 24.02 -1.59
C ASP A 240 -33.44 24.18 -0.21
N ARG A 241 -33.64 25.33 0.46
CA ARG A 241 -33.20 25.53 1.85
C ARG A 241 -33.84 24.52 2.81
N VAL A 242 -35.14 24.27 2.66
CA VAL A 242 -35.84 23.30 3.51
C VAL A 242 -35.37 21.86 3.21
N ARG A 243 -35.17 21.50 1.94
CA ARG A 243 -34.62 20.19 1.52
C ARG A 243 -33.22 19.97 2.09
N ASP A 244 -32.34 20.96 1.95
CA ASP A 244 -30.98 20.94 2.47
C ASP A 244 -30.97 20.75 3.99
N HIS A 245 -31.79 21.51 4.73
CA HIS A 245 -31.91 21.37 6.18
C HIS A 245 -32.45 19.98 6.58
N ALA A 246 -33.44 19.44 5.86
CA ALA A 246 -34.01 18.13 6.13
C ALA A 246 -32.98 17.00 6.01
N ILE A 247 -32.19 16.97 4.93
CA ILE A 247 -31.20 15.91 4.73
C ILE A 247 -30.00 16.06 5.68
N ARG A 248 -29.57 17.29 6.01
CA ARG A 248 -28.55 17.53 7.04
C ARG A 248 -28.98 17.05 8.42
N ARG A 249 -30.26 17.24 8.77
CA ARG A 249 -30.81 16.72 10.01
C ARG A 249 -30.72 15.21 10.06
N ILE A 250 -31.08 14.51 8.98
CA ILE A 250 -30.96 13.05 8.91
C ILE A 250 -29.49 12.62 9.07
N LYS A 251 -28.56 13.30 8.37
CA LYS A 251 -27.12 13.06 8.49
C LYS A 251 -26.65 13.17 9.94
N GLN A 252 -27.05 14.25 10.62
CA GLN A 252 -26.70 14.49 12.02
C GLN A 252 -27.28 13.43 12.95
N GLU A 253 -28.58 13.12 12.84
CA GLU A 253 -29.23 12.08 13.66
C GLU A 253 -28.60 10.70 13.48
N SER A 254 -28.21 10.36 12.24
CA SER A 254 -27.50 9.13 11.93
C SER A 254 -26.09 9.10 12.54
N SER A 255 -25.35 10.20 12.46
CA SER A 255 -24.03 10.32 13.07
C SER A 255 -24.09 10.23 14.59
N ASP A 256 -25.04 10.93 15.23
CA ASP A 256 -25.18 10.97 16.69
C ASP A 256 -25.61 9.62 17.27
N SER A 257 -26.45 8.89 16.54
CA SER A 257 -26.95 7.59 17.00
C SER A 257 -26.13 6.38 16.52
N GLY A 258 -25.20 6.57 15.57
CA GLY A 258 -24.45 5.50 14.91
C GLY A 258 -25.32 4.59 14.02
N ARG A 259 -26.57 4.97 13.75
CA ARG A 259 -27.53 4.19 12.95
C ARG A 259 -27.45 4.57 11.49
N SER A 260 -27.58 3.55 10.62
CA SER A 260 -27.77 3.76 9.20
C SER A 260 -29.17 4.32 8.92
N ALA A 261 -29.33 5.19 7.93
CA ALA A 261 -30.63 5.75 7.57
C ALA A 261 -31.11 5.22 6.22
N ILE A 262 -32.42 5.01 6.11
CA ILE A 262 -33.11 4.72 4.85
C ILE A 262 -34.14 5.82 4.63
N VAL A 263 -34.01 6.56 3.53
CA VAL A 263 -34.77 7.78 3.25
C VAL A 263 -35.48 7.65 1.91
N THR A 264 -36.81 7.80 1.87
CA THR A 264 -37.51 7.86 0.57
C THR A 264 -37.41 9.25 -0.03
N GLY A 265 -37.02 9.33 -1.31
CA GLY A 265 -36.86 10.57 -2.05
C GLY A 265 -37.52 10.55 -3.42
N HIS A 266 -37.48 11.70 -4.09
CA HIS A 266 -37.86 11.91 -5.47
C HIS A 266 -36.69 12.57 -6.19
N ALA A 267 -36.24 12.02 -7.31
CA ALA A 267 -35.13 12.62 -8.07
C ALA A 267 -35.62 13.62 -9.10
N MET A 268 -36.80 13.38 -9.71
CA MET A 268 -37.32 14.23 -10.76
C MET A 268 -38.82 14.41 -10.59
N PHE A 269 -39.32 15.57 -11.00
CA PHE A 269 -40.73 15.77 -11.32
C PHE A 269 -40.83 16.11 -12.80
N TRP A 270 -41.70 15.40 -13.52
CA TRP A 270 -41.86 15.60 -14.96
C TRP A 270 -43.33 15.46 -15.36
N ALA A 271 -44.00 16.59 -15.55
CA ALA A 271 -45.36 16.59 -16.08
C ALA A 271 -45.35 16.19 -17.57
N GLU A 272 -46.42 15.56 -18.05
CA GLU A 272 -46.46 15.00 -19.42
C GLU A 272 -46.45 16.09 -20.51
N ASP A 273 -46.97 17.27 -20.18
CA ASP A 273 -46.99 18.47 -21.02
C ASP A 273 -45.66 19.25 -21.01
N GLU A 274 -44.71 18.89 -20.15
CA GLU A 274 -43.40 19.53 -20.06
C GLU A 274 -42.37 18.88 -20.99
N VAL A 275 -41.56 19.72 -21.62
CA VAL A 275 -40.54 19.29 -22.59
C VAL A 275 -39.42 18.48 -21.92
N ALA A 276 -39.05 18.83 -20.69
CA ALA A 276 -37.98 18.19 -19.91
C ALA A 276 -38.37 18.09 -18.43
N GLY A 277 -37.96 17.00 -17.78
CA GLY A 277 -38.17 16.81 -16.35
C GLY A 277 -37.24 17.69 -15.50
N GLN A 278 -37.77 18.22 -14.41
CA GLN A 278 -37.01 18.99 -13.43
C GLN A 278 -36.36 18.04 -12.43
N LEU A 279 -35.03 17.98 -12.44
CA LEU A 279 -34.26 17.23 -11.44
C LEU A 279 -34.26 18.00 -10.10
N VAL A 280 -34.49 17.30 -9.00
CA VAL A 280 -34.64 17.87 -7.65
C VAL A 280 -33.63 17.21 -6.72
N TYR A 281 -32.57 17.94 -6.40
CA TYR A 281 -31.59 17.57 -5.38
C TYR A 281 -30.87 18.83 -4.89
N THR A 282 -30.30 18.76 -3.70
CA THR A 282 -29.44 19.80 -3.13
C THR A 282 -27.99 19.32 -3.05
N PRO A 283 -26.99 20.22 -2.95
CA PRO A 283 -25.62 19.83 -2.67
C PRO A 283 -25.48 19.00 -1.38
N ALA A 284 -26.33 19.25 -0.37
CA ALA A 284 -26.34 18.46 0.86
C ALA A 284 -26.83 17.02 0.64
N ASP A 285 -27.73 16.76 -0.31
CA ASP A 285 -28.13 15.39 -0.67
C ASP A 285 -26.92 14.60 -1.18
N LEU A 286 -26.14 15.21 -2.07
CA LEU A 286 -24.97 14.59 -2.68
C LEU A 286 -23.83 14.35 -1.68
N ASP A 287 -23.72 15.21 -0.66
CA ASP A 287 -22.78 15.02 0.46
C ASP A 287 -23.31 14.09 1.56
N THR A 288 -24.60 13.71 1.53
CA THR A 288 -25.20 12.89 2.59
C THR A 288 -25.36 11.44 2.16
N TYR A 289 -25.93 11.19 0.99
CA TYR A 289 -26.19 9.83 0.54
C TYR A 289 -24.89 9.07 0.27
N THR A 290 -24.82 7.84 0.77
CA THR A 290 -23.76 6.90 0.39
C THR A 290 -24.24 5.93 -0.69
N HIS A 291 -25.55 5.65 -0.70
CA HIS A 291 -26.19 4.79 -1.68
C HIS A 291 -27.51 5.40 -2.15
N ILE A 292 -27.85 5.18 -3.42
CA ILE A 292 -29.17 5.43 -3.99
C ILE A 292 -29.66 4.13 -4.63
N LEU A 293 -30.79 3.63 -4.15
CA LEU A 293 -31.45 2.45 -4.68
C LEU A 293 -32.71 2.87 -5.42
N TYR A 294 -32.76 2.57 -6.71
CA TYR A 294 -33.84 2.95 -7.59
C TYR A 294 -34.84 1.80 -7.73
N LEU A 295 -36.09 2.01 -7.35
CA LEU A 295 -37.15 1.03 -7.48
C LEU A 295 -37.67 0.98 -8.94
N ASP A 296 -37.17 0.01 -9.70
CA ASP A 296 -37.42 -0.17 -11.13
C ASP A 296 -38.63 -1.09 -11.34
N VAL A 297 -39.81 -0.50 -11.29
CA VAL A 297 -41.11 -1.17 -11.49
C VAL A 297 -41.61 -0.88 -12.91
N PRO A 298 -42.15 -1.88 -13.64
CA PRO A 298 -42.69 -1.66 -14.98
C PRO A 298 -43.72 -0.51 -15.02
N ALA A 299 -43.71 0.27 -16.10
CA ALA A 299 -44.56 1.45 -16.24
C ALA A 299 -46.06 1.12 -16.18
N GLU A 300 -46.44 -0.05 -16.69
CA GLU A 300 -47.79 -0.60 -16.66
C GLU A 300 -48.26 -0.85 -15.22
N GLU A 301 -47.38 -1.42 -14.40
CA GLU A 301 -47.67 -1.65 -12.98
C GLU A 301 -47.77 -0.33 -12.21
N ILE A 302 -46.89 0.63 -12.49
CA ILE A 302 -46.96 1.98 -11.90
C ILE A 302 -48.29 2.64 -12.26
N ALA A 303 -48.71 2.57 -13.53
CA ALA A 303 -50.00 3.11 -13.96
C ALA A 303 -51.17 2.43 -13.21
N GLY A 304 -51.14 1.11 -13.07
CA GLY A 304 -52.10 0.34 -12.29
C GLY A 304 -52.15 0.78 -10.82
N TYR A 305 -51.00 0.90 -10.16
CA TYR A 305 -50.92 1.35 -8.75
C TYR A 305 -51.42 2.78 -8.57
N ARG A 306 -51.13 3.68 -9.52
CA ARG A 306 -51.61 5.08 -9.47
C ARG A 306 -53.13 5.17 -9.61
N SER A 307 -53.72 4.37 -10.50
CA SER A 307 -55.18 4.36 -10.73
C SER A 307 -55.97 3.77 -9.56
N SER A 308 -55.35 2.87 -8.79
CA SER A 308 -55.97 2.17 -7.65
C SER A 308 -55.70 2.83 -6.30
N ASP A 309 -54.84 3.85 -6.23
CA ASP A 309 -54.50 4.55 -4.99
C ASP A 309 -55.61 5.51 -4.56
N GLN A 310 -56.45 5.06 -3.62
CA GLN A 310 -57.53 5.86 -3.04
C GLN A 310 -57.04 6.92 -2.04
N LYS A 311 -55.77 6.87 -1.60
CA LYS A 311 -55.23 7.75 -0.55
C LYS A 311 -54.55 9.01 -1.10
N ARG A 312 -54.08 8.98 -2.35
CA ARG A 312 -53.35 10.09 -2.98
C ARG A 312 -53.89 10.35 -4.38
N SER A 313 -54.52 11.52 -4.58
CA SER A 313 -54.90 11.99 -5.92
C SER A 313 -53.65 12.34 -6.73
N ARG A 314 -53.50 11.75 -7.92
CA ARG A 314 -52.38 12.01 -8.83
C ARG A 314 -52.92 12.29 -10.24
N PRO A 315 -52.27 13.18 -11.00
CA PRO A 315 -52.61 13.37 -12.41
C PRO A 315 -52.50 12.07 -13.19
N ALA A 316 -53.41 11.90 -14.17
CA ALA A 316 -53.31 10.84 -15.17
C ALA A 316 -52.06 11.08 -16.02
N VAL A 317 -51.31 10.01 -16.27
CA VAL A 317 -50.05 10.05 -17.03
C VAL A 317 -50.03 8.83 -17.94
N SER A 318 -49.66 9.00 -19.22
CA SER A 318 -49.56 7.89 -20.15
C SER A 318 -48.43 6.91 -19.79
N ILE A 319 -48.60 5.63 -20.16
CA ILE A 319 -47.57 4.61 -19.97
C ILE A 319 -46.30 4.98 -20.76
N ALA A 320 -46.45 5.56 -21.95
CA ALA A 320 -45.34 6.02 -22.77
C ALA A 320 -44.51 7.10 -22.06
N HIS A 321 -45.17 8.07 -21.41
CA HIS A 321 -44.47 9.08 -20.61
C HIS A 321 -43.80 8.48 -19.37
N LEU A 322 -44.43 7.51 -18.69
CA LEU A 322 -43.81 6.82 -17.55
C LEU A 322 -42.52 6.08 -17.94
N ILE A 323 -42.50 5.43 -19.11
CA ILE A 323 -41.28 4.79 -19.65
C ILE A 323 -40.19 5.83 -19.88
N LYS A 324 -40.52 6.92 -20.59
CA LYS A 324 -39.60 8.03 -20.89
C LYS A 324 -39.04 8.64 -19.60
N TRP A 325 -39.90 8.94 -18.62
CA TRP A 325 -39.51 9.49 -17.33
C TRP A 325 -38.61 8.53 -16.55
N GLN A 326 -38.96 7.24 -16.48
CA GLN A 326 -38.14 6.26 -15.77
C GLN A 326 -36.74 6.12 -16.37
N GLN A 327 -36.61 6.11 -17.69
CA GLN A 327 -35.32 6.02 -18.38
C GLN A 327 -34.46 7.25 -18.10
N GLU A 328 -35.04 8.45 -18.23
CA GLU A 328 -34.32 9.71 -17.99
C GLU A 328 -33.90 9.88 -16.53
N GLU A 329 -34.78 9.57 -15.57
CA GLU A 329 -34.47 9.64 -14.13
C GLU A 329 -33.32 8.68 -13.77
N LYS A 330 -33.34 7.44 -14.28
CA LYS A 330 -32.24 6.47 -14.09
C LYS A 330 -30.93 6.95 -14.71
N LYS A 331 -30.97 7.50 -15.93
CA LYS A 331 -29.79 8.01 -16.64
C LYS A 331 -29.13 9.16 -15.87
N GLN A 332 -29.92 10.16 -15.45
CA GLN A 332 -29.41 11.30 -14.70
C GLN A 332 -28.89 10.90 -13.31
N LEU A 333 -29.62 10.06 -12.57
CA LEU A 333 -29.17 9.56 -11.28
C LEU A 333 -27.86 8.77 -11.37
N ARG A 334 -27.71 7.88 -12.35
CA ARG A 334 -26.46 7.13 -12.55
C ARG A 334 -25.28 8.06 -12.78
N HIS A 335 -25.44 9.08 -13.62
CA HIS A 335 -24.39 10.07 -13.88
C HIS A 335 -24.04 10.89 -12.63
N LEU A 336 -25.06 11.36 -11.91
CA LEU A 336 -24.91 12.16 -10.71
C LEU A 336 -24.20 11.38 -9.59
N CYS A 337 -24.60 10.13 -9.36
CA CYS A 337 -24.02 9.26 -8.35
C CYS A 337 -22.54 8.97 -8.60
N ARG A 338 -22.17 8.66 -9.85
CA ARG A 338 -20.77 8.45 -10.26
C ARG A 338 -19.89 9.68 -10.02
N SER A 339 -20.46 10.88 -10.16
CA SER A 339 -19.72 12.12 -9.97
C SER A 339 -19.50 12.50 -8.51
N HIS A 340 -20.26 11.89 -7.58
CA HIS A 340 -20.30 12.27 -6.16
C HIS A 340 -19.98 11.12 -5.19
N ASP A 341 -19.36 10.04 -5.65
CA ASP A 341 -19.00 8.87 -4.81
C ASP A 341 -20.20 8.22 -4.11
N ILE A 342 -21.34 8.18 -4.81
CA ILE A 342 -22.56 7.52 -4.36
C ILE A 342 -22.72 6.22 -5.15
N ILE A 343 -22.98 5.12 -4.44
CA ILE A 343 -23.30 3.84 -5.09
C ILE A 343 -24.75 3.88 -5.56
N PHE A 344 -24.96 3.65 -6.85
CA PHE A 344 -26.29 3.55 -7.45
C PHE A 344 -26.61 2.11 -7.82
N THR A 345 -27.82 1.64 -7.51
CA THR A 345 -28.30 0.39 -8.12
C THR A 345 -29.81 0.36 -8.29
N THR A 346 -30.29 -0.44 -9.24
CA THR A 346 -31.73 -0.69 -9.44
C THR A 346 -32.21 -1.91 -8.66
N ILE A 347 -33.37 -1.78 -8.01
CA ILE A 347 -34.10 -2.87 -7.37
C ILE A 347 -35.32 -3.20 -8.22
N THR A 348 -35.47 -4.46 -8.58
CA THR A 348 -36.64 -4.98 -9.30
C THR A 348 -37.67 -5.58 -8.34
N GLN A 349 -38.94 -5.62 -8.76
CA GLN A 349 -40.01 -6.25 -7.99
C GLN A 349 -39.73 -7.74 -7.70
N ARG A 350 -39.06 -8.43 -8.63
CA ARG A 350 -38.62 -9.82 -8.45
C ARG A 350 -37.69 -9.97 -7.24
N GLN A 351 -36.72 -9.08 -7.07
CA GLN A 351 -35.79 -9.11 -5.92
C GLN A 351 -36.52 -8.89 -4.58
N ILE A 352 -37.54 -8.04 -4.57
CA ILE A 352 -38.39 -7.79 -3.39
C ILE A 352 -39.19 -9.04 -3.04
N SER A 353 -39.89 -9.63 -4.02
CA SER A 353 -40.71 -10.84 -3.83
C SER A 353 -39.90 -12.06 -3.41
N MET A 354 -38.62 -12.16 -3.82
CA MET A 354 -37.70 -13.21 -3.38
C MET A 354 -37.11 -13.00 -1.98
N GLY A 355 -37.50 -11.93 -1.26
CA GLY A 355 -36.99 -11.64 0.08
C GLY A 355 -35.50 -11.27 0.15
N LYS A 356 -34.86 -10.95 -0.99
CA LYS A 356 -33.42 -10.68 -1.07
C LYS A 356 -33.04 -9.27 -0.61
N ILE A 357 -34.02 -8.38 -0.47
CA ILE A 357 -33.75 -6.96 -0.18
C ILE A 357 -33.19 -6.72 1.23
N VAL A 358 -33.66 -7.44 2.25
CA VAL A 358 -33.19 -7.26 3.63
C VAL A 358 -31.71 -7.67 3.78
N PRO A 359 -31.28 -8.86 3.31
CA PRO A 359 -29.86 -9.22 3.27
C PRO A 359 -29.02 -8.22 2.47
N PHE A 360 -29.55 -7.72 1.35
CA PHE A 360 -28.87 -6.74 0.52
C PHE A 360 -28.59 -5.43 1.25
N ILE A 361 -29.59 -4.85 1.94
CA ILE A 361 -29.40 -3.63 2.74
C ILE A 361 -28.39 -3.83 3.88
N LYS A 362 -28.38 -5.02 4.52
CA LYS A 362 -27.38 -5.36 5.53
C LYS A 362 -25.97 -5.42 4.95
N ASP A 363 -25.82 -5.98 3.75
CA ASP A 363 -24.53 -6.01 3.03
C ASP A 363 -24.02 -4.58 2.74
N LEU A 364 -24.88 -3.67 2.25
CA LEU A 364 -24.50 -2.27 2.02
C LEU A 364 -23.99 -1.56 3.29
N LYS A 365 -24.57 -1.88 4.47
CA LYS A 365 -24.11 -1.34 5.76
C LYS A 365 -22.75 -1.91 6.18
N THR A 366 -22.55 -3.22 6.00
CA THR A 366 -21.46 -3.96 6.67
C THR A 366 -20.22 -4.14 5.80
N HIS A 367 -20.37 -4.18 4.49
CA HIS A 367 -19.28 -4.50 3.58
C HIS A 367 -18.46 -3.26 3.23
N THR A 368 -17.64 -2.85 4.19
CA THR A 368 -16.64 -1.78 4.05
C THR A 368 -15.34 -2.30 3.43
N ASP A 369 -14.45 -1.39 3.03
CA ASP A 369 -13.10 -1.75 2.57
C ASP A 369 -12.27 -2.47 3.66
N ASP A 370 -12.46 -2.12 4.94
CA ASP A 370 -11.81 -2.81 6.06
C ASP A 370 -12.30 -4.26 6.23
N LEU A 371 -13.62 -4.50 6.11
CA LEU A 371 -14.15 -5.87 6.15
C LEU A 371 -13.66 -6.66 4.94
N ASN A 372 -13.71 -6.06 3.76
CA ASN A 372 -13.21 -6.65 2.51
C ASN A 372 -11.74 -7.06 2.63
N SER A 373 -10.89 -6.17 3.16
CA SER A 373 -9.47 -6.44 3.40
C SER A 373 -9.26 -7.60 4.37
N ARG A 374 -10.01 -7.66 5.47
CA ARG A 374 -9.93 -8.78 6.43
C ARG A 374 -10.34 -10.11 5.80
N LEU A 375 -11.45 -10.14 5.06
CA LEU A 375 -11.91 -11.34 4.37
C LEU A 375 -10.90 -11.83 3.32
N ALA A 376 -10.31 -10.91 2.56
CA ALA A 376 -9.29 -11.24 1.56
C ALA A 376 -8.00 -11.78 2.20
N GLN A 377 -7.55 -11.17 3.30
CA GLN A 377 -6.40 -11.66 4.06
C GLN A 377 -6.64 -13.05 4.64
N GLN A 378 -7.85 -13.31 5.15
CA GLN A 378 -8.24 -14.64 5.62
C GLN A 378 -8.17 -15.68 4.49
N ARG A 379 -8.65 -15.34 3.27
CA ARG A 379 -8.52 -16.26 2.11
C ARG A 379 -7.07 -16.55 1.74
N ILE A 380 -6.15 -15.60 1.92
CA ILE A 380 -4.71 -15.84 1.74
C ILE A 380 -4.17 -16.78 2.82
N ASP A 381 -4.59 -16.62 4.06
CA ASP A 381 -4.16 -17.50 5.16
C ASP A 381 -4.67 -18.93 4.96
N ASP A 382 -5.93 -19.07 4.56
CA ASP A 382 -6.54 -20.35 4.20
C ASP A 382 -5.80 -20.96 3.00
N PHE A 383 -5.51 -20.16 1.97
CA PHE A 383 -4.71 -20.60 0.83
C PHE A 383 -3.38 -21.18 1.30
N ILE A 384 -2.61 -20.47 2.13
CA ILE A 384 -1.29 -20.93 2.61
C ILE A 384 -1.38 -22.20 3.48
N THR A 385 -2.40 -22.31 4.32
CA THR A 385 -2.59 -23.46 5.23
C THR A 385 -3.17 -24.68 4.53
N THR A 386 -3.78 -24.52 3.36
CA THR A 386 -4.30 -25.63 2.56
C THR A 386 -3.15 -26.42 1.92
N GLY A 387 -3.00 -27.71 2.26
CA GLY A 387 -2.02 -28.62 1.67
C GLY A 387 -1.19 -29.40 2.70
N SER A 388 -0.31 -30.29 2.24
CA SER A 388 0.58 -31.09 3.10
C SER A 388 1.83 -30.32 3.55
N GLU A 389 2.25 -29.32 2.78
CA GLU A 389 3.45 -28.51 3.02
C GLU A 389 3.13 -27.03 2.77
N ARG A 390 3.71 -26.13 3.58
CA ARG A 390 3.63 -24.67 3.40
C ARG A 390 4.42 -24.27 2.14
N PRO A 391 3.95 -23.35 1.27
CA PRO A 391 4.67 -23.05 0.06
C PRO A 391 5.85 -22.11 0.37
N GLU A 392 7.03 -22.54 -0.06
CA GLU A 392 8.25 -21.74 -0.03
C GLU A 392 8.19 -20.62 -1.09
N THR A 393 7.58 -20.92 -2.25
CA THR A 393 7.41 -19.97 -3.37
C THR A 393 5.94 -19.88 -3.78
N VAL A 394 5.46 -18.67 -4.01
CA VAL A 394 4.09 -18.42 -4.52
C VAL A 394 4.17 -17.62 -5.80
N LEU A 395 3.56 -18.15 -6.87
CA LEU A 395 3.37 -17.45 -8.13
C LEU A 395 2.01 -16.77 -8.09
N VAL A 396 1.99 -15.44 -8.17
CA VAL A 396 0.79 -14.62 -8.10
C VAL A 396 0.56 -13.99 -9.47
N PHE A 397 -0.58 -14.29 -10.07
CA PHE A 397 -0.95 -13.79 -11.38
C PHE A 397 -2.12 -12.83 -11.26
N ASP A 398 -2.06 -11.71 -11.96
CA ASP A 398 -3.28 -11.11 -12.47
C ASP A 398 -3.91 -12.03 -13.54
N ALA A 399 -5.18 -11.81 -13.87
CA ALA A 399 -5.91 -12.69 -14.76
C ALA A 399 -6.01 -12.12 -16.19
N ASP A 400 -6.84 -11.10 -16.39
CA ASP A 400 -7.10 -10.48 -17.69
C ASP A 400 -5.82 -9.92 -18.32
N LYS A 401 -5.60 -10.18 -19.61
CA LYS A 401 -4.38 -9.78 -20.36
C LYS A 401 -3.05 -10.34 -19.82
N THR A 402 -3.09 -11.09 -18.72
CA THR A 402 -1.93 -11.71 -18.06
C THR A 402 -1.90 -13.21 -18.32
N LEU A 403 -2.95 -13.96 -17.95
CA LEU A 403 -3.06 -15.41 -18.21
C LEU A 403 -3.44 -15.71 -19.66
N ALA A 404 -4.16 -14.79 -20.29
CA ALA A 404 -4.65 -14.86 -21.66
C ALA A 404 -4.73 -13.43 -22.23
N PRO A 405 -4.65 -13.22 -23.56
CA PRO A 405 -4.71 -11.89 -24.14
C PRO A 405 -6.11 -11.25 -24.08
N GLN A 406 -7.14 -12.05 -23.83
CA GLN A 406 -8.53 -11.58 -23.73
C GLN A 406 -8.83 -10.91 -22.38
N ASP A 407 -9.78 -9.97 -22.40
CA ASP A 407 -10.37 -9.36 -21.22
C ASP A 407 -11.73 -10.00 -20.93
N SER A 408 -11.84 -10.70 -19.80
CA SER A 408 -13.06 -11.41 -19.40
C SER A 408 -14.23 -10.46 -19.14
N GLY A 409 -13.97 -9.23 -18.68
CA GLY A 409 -14.98 -8.22 -18.45
C GLY A 409 -15.56 -7.72 -19.76
N GLU A 410 -14.72 -7.34 -20.72
CA GLU A 410 -15.17 -6.90 -22.05
C GLU A 410 -16.03 -7.97 -22.75
N LEU A 411 -15.58 -9.23 -22.74
CA LEU A 411 -16.33 -10.34 -23.33
C LEU A 411 -17.66 -10.61 -22.63
N PHE A 412 -17.70 -10.50 -21.30
CA PHE A 412 -18.93 -10.67 -20.53
C PHE A 412 -19.96 -9.60 -20.91
N TRP A 413 -19.54 -8.34 -20.96
CA TRP A 413 -20.45 -7.24 -21.30
C TRP A 413 -20.89 -7.27 -22.76
N GLU A 414 -20.05 -7.77 -23.67
CA GLU A 414 -20.45 -8.00 -25.05
C GLU A 414 -21.57 -9.05 -25.17
N LEU A 415 -21.51 -10.13 -24.38
CA LEU A 415 -22.55 -11.16 -24.36
C LEU A 415 -23.82 -10.77 -23.59
N ALA A 416 -23.67 -9.94 -22.56
CA ALA A 416 -24.79 -9.51 -21.71
C ALA A 416 -25.59 -8.35 -22.33
N SER A 417 -25.00 -7.59 -23.26
CA SER A 417 -25.63 -6.41 -23.87
C SER A 417 -26.59 -6.76 -25.01
N ILE A 418 -27.64 -5.94 -25.18
CA ILE A 418 -28.56 -6.03 -26.33
C ILE A 418 -27.90 -5.34 -27.55
N PRO A 419 -27.98 -5.89 -28.78
CA PRO A 419 -27.33 -5.32 -29.96
C PRO A 419 -27.68 -3.86 -30.30
N SER A 420 -28.82 -3.36 -29.81
CA SER A 420 -29.32 -2.00 -30.04
C SER A 420 -28.99 -1.00 -28.91
N ALA A 421 -28.23 -1.42 -27.88
CA ALA A 421 -27.89 -0.57 -26.75
C ALA A 421 -26.87 0.54 -27.13
N GLU A 422 -26.97 1.70 -26.49
CA GLU A 422 -25.99 2.79 -26.66
C GLU A 422 -24.58 2.35 -26.22
N ALA A 423 -23.53 3.02 -26.71
CA ALA A 423 -22.13 2.63 -26.43
C ALA A 423 -21.79 2.57 -24.92
N ASP A 424 -22.36 3.49 -24.13
CA ASP A 424 -22.19 3.54 -22.67
C ASP A 424 -22.94 2.42 -21.94
N GLU A 425 -24.03 1.93 -22.51
CA GLU A 425 -24.79 0.78 -21.99
C GLU A 425 -24.13 -0.54 -22.40
N ARG A 426 -23.50 -0.58 -23.57
CA ARG A 426 -22.78 -1.75 -24.09
C ARG A 426 -21.47 -2.04 -23.33
N PHE A 427 -20.81 -1.01 -22.80
CA PHE A 427 -19.56 -1.14 -22.03
C PHE A 427 -19.58 -0.30 -20.74
N PRO A 428 -20.44 -0.66 -19.76
CA PRO A 428 -20.72 0.20 -18.62
C PRO A 428 -19.52 0.39 -17.69
N LEU A 429 -18.59 -0.57 -17.65
CA LEU A 429 -17.37 -0.47 -16.85
C LEU A 429 -16.39 0.59 -17.36
N LYS A 430 -16.33 0.82 -18.67
CA LYS A 430 -15.45 1.86 -19.24
C LYS A 430 -15.90 3.25 -18.81
N SER A 431 -17.22 3.50 -18.92
CA SER A 431 -17.84 4.74 -18.45
C SER A 431 -17.64 4.90 -16.93
N LEU A 432 -17.81 3.83 -16.14
CA LEU A 432 -17.58 3.83 -14.70
C LEU A 432 -16.14 4.19 -14.30
N PHE A 433 -15.13 3.49 -14.83
CA PHE A 433 -13.73 3.74 -14.45
C PHE A 433 -13.15 5.03 -15.05
N SER A 434 -13.80 5.59 -16.08
CA SER A 434 -13.46 6.91 -16.61
C SER A 434 -14.05 8.07 -15.78
N SER A 435 -15.01 7.78 -14.90
CA SER A 435 -15.63 8.77 -14.01
C SER A 435 -14.68 9.26 -12.90
N PRO A 436 -15.06 10.28 -12.11
CA PRO A 436 -14.27 10.72 -10.95
C PRO A 436 -13.94 9.60 -9.95
N LEU A 437 -14.71 8.51 -9.89
CA LEU A 437 -14.44 7.36 -9.03
C LEU A 437 -13.13 6.65 -9.40
N ARG A 438 -12.73 6.68 -10.68
CA ARG A 438 -11.56 5.96 -11.20
C ARG A 438 -11.56 4.50 -10.72
N TYR A 439 -10.41 3.96 -10.33
CA TYR A 439 -10.24 2.60 -9.80
C TYR A 439 -10.35 2.55 -8.26
N SER A 440 -11.29 3.30 -7.68
CA SER A 440 -11.55 3.28 -6.23
C SER A 440 -12.28 1.99 -5.80
N TYR A 441 -12.27 1.73 -4.48
CA TYR A 441 -13.11 0.69 -3.89
C TYR A 441 -14.59 0.85 -4.29
N THR A 442 -15.13 2.07 -4.22
CA THR A 442 -16.51 2.38 -4.62
C THR A 442 -16.76 2.01 -6.09
N ALA A 443 -15.83 2.32 -7.00
CA ALA A 443 -15.96 1.96 -8.40
C ALA A 443 -16.01 0.44 -8.61
N PHE A 444 -15.10 -0.32 -8.01
CA PHE A 444 -15.13 -1.78 -8.12
C PHE A 444 -16.38 -2.38 -7.44
N ARG A 445 -16.87 -1.78 -6.35
CA ARG A 445 -18.13 -2.21 -5.74
C ARG A 445 -19.33 -1.92 -6.63
N GLN A 446 -19.36 -0.76 -7.28
CA GLN A 446 -20.37 -0.40 -8.27
C GLN A 446 -20.34 -1.34 -9.48
N ALA A 447 -19.16 -1.79 -9.92
CA ALA A 447 -19.03 -2.79 -10.98
C ALA A 447 -19.73 -4.11 -10.62
N THR A 448 -19.58 -4.58 -9.38
CA THR A 448 -20.30 -5.77 -8.88
C THR A 448 -21.81 -5.60 -8.98
N PHE A 449 -22.35 -4.44 -8.61
CA PHE A 449 -23.80 -4.20 -8.70
C PHE A 449 -24.29 -4.08 -10.13
N LEU A 450 -23.49 -3.52 -11.04
CA LEU A 450 -23.83 -3.54 -12.47
C LEU A 450 -23.93 -4.98 -13.00
N CYS A 451 -23.02 -5.87 -12.61
CA CYS A 451 -23.11 -7.28 -13.00
C CYS A 451 -24.39 -7.96 -12.48
N GLU A 452 -24.81 -7.65 -11.25
CA GLU A 452 -26.06 -8.17 -10.66
C GLU A 452 -27.31 -7.60 -11.35
N GLU A 453 -27.26 -6.35 -11.80
CA GLU A 453 -28.33 -5.73 -12.60
C GLU A 453 -28.46 -6.38 -13.98
N ALA A 454 -27.33 -6.65 -14.63
CA ALA A 454 -27.30 -7.22 -15.96
C ALA A 454 -27.82 -8.67 -15.98
N ILE A 455 -27.39 -9.50 -15.02
CA ILE A 455 -27.80 -10.91 -14.91
C ILE A 455 -28.04 -11.27 -13.44
N GLY A 456 -29.26 -11.00 -12.96
CA GLY A 456 -29.63 -11.23 -11.55
C GLY A 456 -29.91 -12.69 -11.19
N ASP A 457 -30.12 -13.56 -12.18
CA ASP A 457 -30.29 -15.00 -11.95
C ASP A 457 -28.94 -15.72 -11.88
N ASN A 458 -28.75 -16.55 -10.86
CA ASN A 458 -27.47 -17.23 -10.61
C ASN A 458 -27.11 -18.23 -11.71
N LYS A 459 -28.12 -18.90 -12.30
CA LYS A 459 -27.90 -19.90 -13.35
C LYS A 459 -27.56 -19.21 -14.66
N GLU A 460 -28.32 -18.19 -15.04
CA GLU A 460 -28.04 -17.39 -16.24
C GLU A 460 -26.64 -16.75 -16.18
N TYR A 461 -26.24 -16.26 -15.00
CA TYR A 461 -24.90 -15.73 -14.78
C TYR A 461 -23.82 -16.80 -14.95
N ASP A 462 -24.02 -18.00 -14.39
CA ASP A 462 -23.07 -19.12 -14.53
C ASP A 462 -22.95 -19.60 -15.99
N ASP A 463 -24.07 -19.68 -16.70
CA ASP A 463 -24.14 -20.04 -18.12
C ASP A 463 -23.44 -18.98 -19.01
N CYS A 464 -23.61 -17.70 -18.68
CA CYS A 464 -22.87 -16.61 -19.34
C CYS A 464 -21.36 -16.74 -19.08
N CYS A 465 -20.96 -17.00 -17.82
CA CYS A 465 -19.56 -17.23 -17.48
C CYS A 465 -18.95 -18.43 -18.23
N ASP A 466 -19.72 -19.50 -18.49
CA ASP A 466 -19.24 -20.62 -19.33
C ASP A 466 -18.99 -20.18 -20.77
N LYS A 467 -19.91 -19.40 -21.37
CA LYS A 467 -19.73 -18.87 -22.73
C LYS A 467 -18.50 -17.98 -22.83
N VAL A 468 -18.31 -17.07 -21.88
CA VAL A 468 -17.10 -16.22 -21.83
C VAL A 468 -15.85 -17.07 -21.68
N ALA A 469 -15.85 -18.04 -20.75
CA ALA A 469 -14.71 -18.92 -20.54
C ALA A 469 -14.35 -19.73 -21.80
N LEU A 470 -15.33 -20.10 -22.63
CA LEU A 470 -15.09 -20.78 -23.91
C LEU A 470 -14.26 -19.92 -24.88
N MET A 471 -14.46 -18.61 -24.88
CA MET A 471 -13.80 -17.64 -25.77
C MET A 471 -12.37 -17.28 -25.34
N ILE A 472 -12.01 -17.49 -24.07
CA ILE A 472 -10.68 -17.16 -23.54
C ILE A 472 -9.68 -18.27 -23.87
N LYS A 473 -8.48 -17.93 -24.36
CA LYS A 473 -7.42 -18.91 -24.63
C LYS A 473 -6.16 -18.55 -23.84
N LEU A 474 -5.80 -19.41 -22.88
CA LEU A 474 -4.59 -19.24 -22.08
C LEU A 474 -3.34 -19.20 -22.97
N HIS A 475 -2.36 -18.38 -22.59
CA HIS A 475 -1.03 -18.45 -23.16
C HIS A 475 -0.41 -19.82 -22.90
N SER A 476 0.13 -20.47 -23.93
CA SER A 476 0.76 -21.80 -23.85
C SER A 476 1.85 -21.85 -22.79
N GLU A 477 2.71 -20.82 -22.77
CA GLU A 477 3.85 -20.72 -21.89
C GLU A 477 3.45 -20.61 -20.41
N ILE A 478 2.33 -19.94 -20.13
CA ILE A 478 1.76 -19.85 -18.78
C ILE A 478 1.07 -21.17 -18.40
N LEU A 479 0.34 -21.79 -19.34
CA LEU A 479 -0.30 -23.08 -19.11
C LEU A 479 0.73 -24.17 -18.76
N ASP A 480 1.82 -24.24 -19.52
CA ASP A 480 2.92 -25.18 -19.27
C ASP A 480 3.58 -24.93 -17.91
N LEU A 481 3.83 -23.65 -17.56
CA LEU A 481 4.36 -23.28 -16.25
C LEU A 481 3.42 -23.71 -15.10
N LEU A 482 2.12 -23.48 -15.22
CA LEU A 482 1.13 -23.86 -14.19
C LEU A 482 0.99 -25.38 -14.08
N HIS A 483 1.17 -26.13 -15.17
CA HIS A 483 1.27 -27.58 -15.11
C HIS A 483 2.52 -28.06 -14.37
N LEU A 484 3.67 -27.40 -14.53
CA LEU A 484 4.86 -27.70 -13.72
C LEU A 484 4.61 -27.46 -12.22
N VAL A 485 3.86 -26.41 -11.86
CA VAL A 485 3.46 -26.15 -10.46
C VAL A 485 2.63 -27.29 -9.89
N SER A 486 1.76 -27.94 -10.68
CA SER A 486 0.90 -29.03 -10.21
C SER A 486 1.65 -30.24 -9.65
N GLY A 487 2.92 -30.42 -10.04
CA GLY A 487 3.78 -31.50 -9.54
C GLY A 487 4.59 -31.16 -8.28
N GLN A 488 4.39 -29.98 -7.68
CA GLN A 488 5.25 -29.47 -6.60
C GLN A 488 4.43 -29.15 -5.34
N THR A 489 5.00 -29.44 -4.17
CA THR A 489 4.37 -29.14 -2.86
C THR A 489 4.84 -27.80 -2.28
N HIS A 490 6.07 -27.41 -2.58
CA HIS A 490 6.69 -26.17 -2.06
C HIS A 490 6.48 -24.95 -2.95
N VAL A 491 5.88 -25.12 -4.14
CA VAL A 491 5.50 -24.02 -5.04
C VAL A 491 4.00 -24.07 -5.25
N ARG A 492 3.33 -22.92 -5.13
CA ARG A 492 1.89 -22.80 -5.42
C ARG A 492 1.57 -21.60 -6.28
N ALA A 493 0.44 -21.67 -6.98
CA ALA A 493 -0.03 -20.62 -7.85
C ALA A 493 -1.36 -20.03 -7.36
N LEU A 494 -1.49 -18.72 -7.48
CA LEU A 494 -2.61 -17.92 -7.04
C LEU A 494 -2.96 -16.89 -8.11
N VAL A 495 -4.24 -16.72 -8.39
CA VAL A 495 -4.75 -15.67 -9.27
C VAL A 495 -5.48 -14.62 -8.44
N LEU A 496 -5.08 -13.35 -8.56
CA LEU A 496 -5.72 -12.20 -7.94
C LEU A 496 -6.37 -11.34 -9.03
N THR A 497 -7.69 -11.43 -9.18
CA THR A 497 -8.41 -10.76 -10.28
C THR A 497 -9.34 -9.65 -9.79
N CYS A 498 -9.28 -8.49 -10.47
CA CYS A 498 -10.27 -7.42 -10.40
C CYS A 498 -11.50 -7.68 -11.27
N GLY A 499 -11.40 -8.62 -12.21
CA GLY A 499 -12.48 -9.04 -13.10
C GLY A 499 -13.36 -10.13 -12.48
N LEU A 500 -14.02 -10.89 -13.35
CA LEU A 500 -15.00 -11.90 -12.95
C LEU A 500 -14.32 -13.19 -12.51
N ARG A 501 -14.20 -13.41 -11.19
CA ARG A 501 -13.62 -14.63 -10.58
C ARG A 501 -14.16 -15.90 -11.22
N ARG A 502 -15.48 -15.97 -11.40
CA ARG A 502 -16.18 -17.17 -11.86
C ARG A 502 -15.77 -17.59 -13.28
N VAL A 503 -15.51 -16.62 -14.16
CA VAL A 503 -15.00 -16.88 -15.51
C VAL A 503 -13.62 -17.55 -15.42
N TRP A 504 -12.73 -16.98 -14.61
CA TRP A 504 -11.36 -17.50 -14.45
C TRP A 504 -11.31 -18.88 -13.80
N GLU A 505 -12.20 -19.18 -12.85
CA GLU A 505 -12.37 -20.54 -12.32
C GLU A 505 -12.73 -21.54 -13.43
N LYS A 506 -13.65 -21.17 -14.33
CA LYS A 506 -14.08 -22.02 -15.46
C LYS A 506 -12.95 -22.18 -16.49
N VAL A 507 -12.22 -21.11 -16.81
CA VAL A 507 -11.05 -21.16 -17.71
C VAL A 507 -9.98 -22.11 -17.17
N LEU A 508 -9.60 -21.97 -15.90
CA LEU A 508 -8.60 -22.84 -15.26
C LEU A 508 -9.08 -24.28 -15.08
N LYS A 509 -10.38 -24.50 -14.84
CA LYS A 509 -10.98 -25.83 -14.81
C LYS A 509 -10.83 -26.55 -16.15
N ARG A 510 -11.07 -25.86 -17.26
CA ARG A 510 -10.88 -26.42 -18.61
C ARG A 510 -9.41 -26.73 -18.90
N GLY A 511 -8.49 -25.93 -18.36
CA GLY A 511 -7.05 -26.20 -18.37
C GLY A 511 -6.59 -27.31 -17.41
N ARG A 512 -7.50 -28.00 -16.70
CA ARG A 512 -7.18 -29.00 -15.65
C ARG A 512 -6.36 -28.45 -14.48
N LEU A 513 -6.46 -27.15 -14.20
CA LEU A 513 -5.70 -26.43 -13.17
C LEU A 513 -6.52 -26.07 -11.93
N ALA A 514 -7.82 -26.39 -11.88
CA ALA A 514 -8.72 -25.98 -10.79
C ALA A 514 -8.31 -26.49 -9.39
N LYS A 515 -7.54 -27.58 -9.30
CA LYS A 515 -7.00 -28.09 -8.02
C LYS A 515 -5.63 -27.51 -7.66
N THR A 516 -4.95 -26.91 -8.64
CA THR A 516 -3.57 -26.42 -8.52
C THR A 516 -3.51 -24.92 -8.30
N VAL A 517 -4.44 -24.19 -8.94
CA VAL A 517 -4.45 -22.73 -8.96
C VAL A 517 -5.69 -22.23 -8.24
N THR A 518 -5.50 -21.50 -7.15
CA THR A 518 -6.59 -20.84 -6.43
C THR A 518 -6.88 -19.49 -7.07
N VAL A 519 -8.15 -19.14 -7.24
CA VAL A 519 -8.59 -17.83 -7.72
C VAL A 519 -9.21 -17.05 -6.58
N ILE A 520 -8.69 -15.85 -6.29
CA ILE A 520 -9.26 -14.90 -5.36
C ILE A 520 -9.65 -13.65 -6.15
N GLY A 521 -10.93 -13.31 -6.11
CA GLY A 521 -11.50 -12.17 -6.80
C GLY A 521 -12.97 -12.00 -6.43
N GLY A 522 -13.62 -11.05 -7.09
CA GLY A 522 -15.06 -10.79 -6.95
C GLY A 522 -15.81 -11.07 -8.24
N GLY A 523 -16.89 -10.31 -8.45
CA GLY A 523 -17.75 -10.39 -9.64
C GLY A 523 -19.22 -10.36 -9.25
N ARG A 524 -19.56 -10.94 -8.10
CA ARG A 524 -20.90 -10.91 -7.51
C ARG A 524 -20.91 -10.54 -6.04
N SER A 525 -22.07 -10.10 -5.57
CA SER A 525 -22.30 -9.78 -4.15
C SER A 525 -22.05 -11.00 -3.26
N SER A 526 -22.43 -12.20 -3.76
CA SER A 526 -22.19 -13.48 -3.07
C SER A 526 -20.71 -13.85 -2.94
N ASP A 527 -19.83 -13.24 -3.74
CA ASP A 527 -18.39 -13.48 -3.63
C ASP A 527 -17.78 -12.79 -2.41
N ALA A 528 -18.50 -11.84 -1.80
CA ALA A 528 -18.10 -11.10 -0.59
C ALA A 528 -16.70 -10.45 -0.66
N LEU A 529 -16.22 -10.17 -1.88
CA LEU A 529 -14.92 -9.54 -2.12
C LEU A 529 -14.99 -8.54 -3.27
N VAL A 530 -14.25 -7.46 -3.09
CA VAL A 530 -13.98 -6.42 -4.08
C VAL A 530 -12.46 -6.31 -4.20
N MET A 531 -11.90 -6.71 -5.33
CA MET A 531 -10.44 -6.69 -5.53
C MET A 531 -10.01 -5.35 -6.11
N THR A 532 -9.15 -4.63 -5.39
CA THR A 532 -8.55 -3.35 -5.81
C THR A 532 -7.04 -3.50 -6.01
N PRO A 533 -6.37 -2.58 -6.74
CA PRO A 533 -4.90 -2.56 -6.87
C PRO A 533 -4.18 -2.61 -5.51
N ALA A 534 -4.61 -1.74 -4.59
CA ALA A 534 -4.05 -1.66 -3.24
C ALA A 534 -4.25 -2.96 -2.46
N LEU A 535 -5.41 -3.60 -2.62
CA LEU A 535 -5.66 -4.90 -1.98
C LEU A 535 -4.75 -5.98 -2.55
N LYS A 536 -4.56 -6.07 -3.88
CA LYS A 536 -3.60 -7.04 -4.46
C LYS A 536 -2.20 -6.87 -3.86
N ALA A 537 -1.74 -5.62 -3.75
CA ALA A 537 -0.44 -5.31 -3.14
C ALA A 537 -0.36 -5.70 -1.65
N ALA A 538 -1.44 -5.46 -0.89
CA ALA A 538 -1.53 -5.87 0.51
C ALA A 538 -1.49 -7.40 0.67
N LEU A 539 -2.17 -8.15 -0.21
CA LEU A 539 -2.16 -9.61 -0.19
C LEU A 539 -0.77 -10.18 -0.55
N VAL A 540 -0.08 -9.62 -1.55
CA VAL A 540 1.31 -9.99 -1.88
C VAL A 540 2.26 -9.66 -0.73
N THR A 541 2.10 -8.50 -0.10
CA THR A 541 2.89 -8.11 1.07
C THR A 541 2.67 -9.09 2.22
N ARG A 542 1.44 -9.53 2.45
CA ARG A 542 1.12 -10.53 3.48
C ARG A 542 1.79 -11.88 3.19
N LEU A 543 1.74 -12.35 1.94
CA LEU A 543 2.44 -13.58 1.52
C LEU A 543 3.95 -13.49 1.81
N ARG A 544 4.57 -12.35 1.53
CA ARG A 544 6.00 -12.14 1.73
C ARG A 544 6.39 -11.97 3.20
N ASP A 545 5.71 -11.06 3.91
CA ASP A 545 6.17 -10.56 5.22
C ASP A 545 5.59 -11.35 6.40
N VAL A 546 4.33 -11.79 6.28
CA VAL A 546 3.67 -12.62 7.31
C VAL A 546 3.96 -14.09 7.06
N HIS A 547 3.86 -14.50 5.79
CA HIS A 547 4.03 -15.92 5.45
C HIS A 547 5.47 -16.33 5.12
N GLY A 548 6.38 -15.37 4.90
CA GLY A 548 7.77 -15.65 4.58
C GLY A 548 7.97 -16.30 3.21
N SER A 549 6.92 -16.37 2.38
CA SER A 549 6.97 -16.97 1.05
C SER A 549 7.73 -16.06 0.08
N TYR A 550 8.46 -16.67 -0.84
CA TYR A 550 9.08 -15.94 -1.95
C TYR A 550 8.05 -15.74 -3.06
N VAL A 551 7.70 -14.48 -3.33
CA VAL A 551 6.59 -14.16 -4.24
C VAL A 551 7.09 -13.69 -5.61
N TRP A 552 6.61 -14.36 -6.65
CA TRP A 552 6.70 -13.89 -8.05
C TRP A 552 5.35 -13.35 -8.47
N ALA A 553 5.29 -12.07 -8.86
CA ALA A 553 4.06 -11.48 -9.37
C ALA A 553 4.11 -11.32 -10.90
N PHE A 554 2.98 -11.57 -11.55
CA PHE A 554 2.77 -11.46 -12.99
C PHE A 554 1.58 -10.54 -13.26
N GLY A 555 1.72 -9.57 -14.17
CA GLY A 555 0.63 -8.67 -14.56
C GLY A 555 0.92 -7.89 -15.86
N ASP A 556 -0.12 -7.36 -16.52
CA ASP A 556 0.00 -6.55 -17.76
C ASP A 556 -0.42 -5.08 -17.57
N SER A 557 -1.13 -4.73 -16.50
CA SER A 557 -1.82 -3.43 -16.40
C SER A 557 -1.23 -2.50 -15.33
N PRO A 558 -1.53 -1.18 -15.39
CA PRO A 558 -1.17 -0.25 -14.32
C PRO A 558 -1.72 -0.65 -12.94
N LEU A 559 -2.85 -1.37 -12.91
CA LEU A 559 -3.50 -1.85 -11.69
C LEU A 559 -2.65 -2.90 -10.96
N ASP A 560 -1.69 -3.51 -11.66
CA ASP A 560 -0.84 -4.57 -11.11
C ASP A 560 0.50 -4.03 -10.63
N VAL A 561 0.84 -2.76 -10.91
CA VAL A 561 2.16 -2.18 -10.57
C VAL A 561 2.43 -2.25 -9.07
N GLU A 562 1.44 -1.96 -8.23
CA GLU A 562 1.59 -2.03 -6.76
C GLU A 562 1.82 -3.48 -6.29
N MET A 563 1.12 -4.44 -6.89
CA MET A 563 1.30 -5.87 -6.63
C MET A 563 2.69 -6.36 -7.07
N LEU A 564 3.15 -5.92 -8.25
CA LEU A 564 4.46 -6.22 -8.80
C LEU A 564 5.57 -5.62 -7.93
N GLN A 565 5.39 -4.40 -7.41
CA GLN A 565 6.33 -3.75 -6.49
C GLN A 565 6.39 -4.45 -5.13
N ALA A 566 5.27 -4.99 -4.66
CA ALA A 566 5.21 -5.72 -3.40
C ALA A 566 5.88 -7.11 -3.48
N ALA A 567 6.04 -7.67 -4.68
CA ALA A 567 6.64 -9.00 -4.86
C ALA A 567 8.18 -9.01 -4.74
N ASN A 568 8.75 -10.20 -4.54
CA ASN A 568 10.21 -10.38 -4.59
C ASN A 568 10.73 -10.30 -6.02
N GLN A 569 9.94 -10.78 -6.98
CA GLN A 569 10.22 -10.73 -8.40
C GLN A 569 8.95 -10.33 -9.14
N ALA A 570 9.13 -9.50 -10.16
CA ALA A 570 8.05 -8.93 -10.94
C ALA A 570 8.25 -9.24 -12.41
N ILE A 571 7.25 -9.87 -13.02
CA ILE A 571 7.18 -10.17 -14.44
C ILE A 571 6.02 -9.38 -15.04
N VAL A 572 6.33 -8.48 -15.96
CA VAL A 572 5.34 -7.80 -16.80
C VAL A 572 5.02 -8.72 -17.97
N VAL A 573 3.80 -9.23 -18.04
CA VAL A 573 3.34 -9.95 -19.23
C VAL A 573 3.09 -8.91 -20.32
N THR A 574 3.67 -9.14 -21.50
CA THR A 574 3.61 -8.22 -22.63
C THR A 574 2.91 -8.91 -23.80
N GLY A 575 1.65 -8.56 -24.00
CA GLY A 575 0.83 -9.01 -25.11
C GLY A 575 1.14 -8.31 -26.43
N ASP A 576 0.32 -8.62 -27.44
CA ASP A 576 0.29 -7.92 -28.72
C ASP A 576 0.11 -6.41 -28.51
N LYS A 577 0.87 -5.59 -29.24
CA LYS A 577 0.82 -4.13 -29.18
C LYS A 577 -0.58 -3.58 -29.44
N ALA A 578 -1.39 -4.26 -30.26
CA ALA A 578 -2.76 -3.83 -30.54
C ALA A 578 -3.75 -4.05 -29.37
N LEU A 579 -3.47 -5.01 -28.49
CA LEU A 579 -4.40 -5.46 -27.43
C LEU A 579 -3.95 -5.04 -26.03
N ARG A 580 -2.65 -4.83 -25.84
CA ARG A 580 -2.04 -4.53 -24.55
C ARG A 580 -2.36 -3.10 -24.07
N SER A 581 -2.42 -2.90 -22.75
CA SER A 581 -2.72 -1.60 -22.17
C SER A 581 -1.66 -0.55 -22.51
N THR A 582 -2.03 0.57 -23.14
CA THR A 582 -1.09 1.67 -23.46
C THR A 582 -0.65 2.45 -22.21
N SER A 583 -1.53 2.58 -21.22
CA SER A 583 -1.26 3.31 -19.98
C SER A 583 -0.23 2.62 -19.07
N MET A 584 0.04 1.33 -19.30
CA MET A 584 1.09 0.61 -18.58
C MET A 584 2.49 1.12 -18.91
N ASP A 585 2.74 1.65 -20.12
CA ASP A 585 4.07 2.15 -20.51
C ASP A 585 4.50 3.36 -19.66
N GLU A 586 3.55 4.28 -19.41
CA GLU A 586 3.75 5.43 -18.53
C GLU A 586 3.90 5.00 -17.07
N ALA A 587 3.05 4.06 -16.62
CA ALA A 587 3.11 3.53 -15.25
C ALA A 587 4.46 2.85 -14.96
N LEU A 588 4.95 2.00 -15.86
CA LEU A 588 6.26 1.38 -15.77
C LEU A 588 7.39 2.41 -15.84
N THR A 589 7.30 3.36 -16.76
CA THR A 589 8.31 4.41 -16.90
C THR A 589 8.47 5.24 -15.62
N SER A 590 7.36 5.50 -14.93
CA SER A 590 7.37 6.25 -13.68
C SER A 590 7.81 5.43 -12.46
N SER A 591 7.73 4.11 -12.51
CA SER A 591 7.92 3.23 -11.35
C SER A 591 9.27 2.50 -11.36
N ILE A 592 9.79 2.13 -12.53
CA ILE A 592 11.08 1.42 -12.66
C ILE A 592 12.20 2.26 -12.04
N GLY A 593 13.03 1.62 -11.22
CA GLY A 593 14.16 2.24 -10.52
C GLY A 593 13.79 2.86 -9.17
N LYS A 594 12.50 3.11 -8.88
CA LYS A 594 12.07 3.56 -7.54
C LYS A 594 12.03 2.38 -6.57
N ALA A 595 12.52 2.60 -5.34
CA ALA A 595 12.53 1.59 -4.27
C ALA A 595 13.11 0.22 -4.67
N GLY A 596 14.02 0.17 -5.65
CA GLY A 596 14.60 -1.08 -6.14
C GLY A 596 13.68 -1.92 -7.03
N PHE A 597 12.57 -1.35 -7.52
CA PHE A 597 11.68 -2.01 -8.48
C PHE A 597 12.37 -2.16 -9.84
N ARG A 598 12.68 -3.41 -10.20
CA ARG A 598 13.37 -3.81 -11.43
C ARG A 598 12.65 -5.02 -12.04
N PRO A 599 11.46 -4.80 -12.64
CA PRO A 599 10.72 -5.86 -13.28
C PRO A 599 11.44 -6.37 -14.54
N ARG A 600 11.03 -7.55 -15.00
CA ARG A 600 11.36 -8.11 -16.33
C ARG A 600 10.09 -8.25 -17.15
N GLN A 601 10.19 -8.39 -18.47
CA GLN A 601 9.04 -8.63 -19.33
C GLN A 601 9.08 -10.01 -19.99
N ALA A 602 7.95 -10.70 -19.93
CA ALA A 602 7.67 -11.91 -20.69
C ALA A 602 6.80 -11.54 -21.89
N VAL A 603 7.32 -11.69 -23.10
CA VAL A 603 6.62 -11.32 -24.33
C VAL A 603 5.83 -12.53 -24.83
N LEU A 604 4.49 -12.44 -24.79
CA LEU A 604 3.57 -13.54 -25.05
C LEU A 604 2.47 -13.09 -26.04
N PRO A 605 2.34 -13.71 -27.22
CA PRO A 605 3.20 -14.74 -27.80
C PRO A 605 4.61 -14.23 -28.15
N SER A 606 5.56 -15.14 -28.33
CA SER A 606 6.99 -14.82 -28.55
C SER A 606 7.30 -13.92 -29.76
N ASN A 607 6.36 -13.80 -30.71
CA ASN A 607 6.47 -12.91 -31.87
C ASN A 607 5.94 -11.48 -31.61
N ALA A 608 5.35 -11.21 -30.44
CA ALA A 608 4.93 -9.87 -30.08
C ALA A 608 6.14 -8.94 -29.87
N THR A 609 5.93 -7.63 -29.98
CA THR A 609 6.99 -6.64 -29.76
C THR A 609 7.15 -6.36 -28.27
N ALA A 610 8.40 -6.25 -27.79
CA ALA A 610 8.68 -5.80 -26.43
C ALA A 610 7.99 -4.46 -26.10
N ARG A 611 7.68 -4.26 -24.81
CA ARG A 611 6.95 -3.08 -24.33
C ARG A 611 7.86 -1.87 -24.20
N LEU A 612 8.90 -2.00 -23.38
CA LEU A 612 9.98 -1.04 -23.22
C LEU A 612 11.30 -1.67 -23.69
N ASP A 613 12.35 -0.85 -23.81
CA ASP A 613 13.68 -1.33 -24.19
C ASP A 613 14.23 -2.33 -23.14
N ALA A 614 15.06 -3.26 -23.62
CA ALA A 614 15.61 -4.34 -22.80
C ALA A 614 16.58 -3.86 -21.71
N SER A 615 17.05 -2.61 -21.75
CA SER A 615 17.90 -2.05 -20.68
C SER A 615 17.05 -1.61 -19.48
N ARG A 616 15.85 -1.06 -19.73
CA ARG A 616 14.92 -0.61 -18.70
C ARG A 616 14.00 -1.73 -18.22
N LEU A 617 13.58 -2.62 -19.11
CA LEU A 617 12.70 -3.75 -18.82
C LEU A 617 13.28 -5.02 -19.48
N PRO A 618 14.19 -5.74 -18.81
CA PRO A 618 14.88 -6.88 -19.42
C PRO A 618 13.93 -8.00 -19.82
N LEU A 619 14.25 -8.68 -20.91
CA LEU A 619 13.48 -9.81 -21.42
C LEU A 619 13.66 -11.06 -20.53
N VAL A 620 12.59 -11.83 -20.39
CA VAL A 620 12.62 -13.18 -19.80
C VAL A 620 11.75 -14.12 -20.63
N GLN A 621 12.24 -15.32 -20.87
CA GLN A 621 11.46 -16.40 -21.48
C GLN A 621 10.95 -17.30 -20.37
N LEU A 622 9.63 -17.51 -20.30
CA LEU A 622 9.03 -18.32 -19.23
C LEU A 622 9.35 -19.82 -19.37
N THR A 623 9.74 -20.25 -20.57
CA THR A 623 10.15 -21.62 -20.91
C THR A 623 11.66 -21.83 -20.78
N ASP A 624 12.44 -20.78 -20.50
CA ASP A 624 13.88 -20.90 -20.28
C ASP A 624 14.18 -21.75 -19.03
N GLN A 625 15.11 -22.70 -19.19
CA GLN A 625 15.42 -23.66 -18.13
C GLN A 625 15.92 -22.96 -16.85
N PHE A 626 16.78 -21.94 -16.98
CA PHE A 626 17.30 -21.23 -15.81
C PHE A 626 16.20 -20.44 -15.09
N PHE A 627 15.28 -19.83 -15.84
CA PHE A 627 14.10 -19.20 -15.28
C PHE A 627 13.23 -20.20 -14.51
N VAL A 628 12.87 -21.32 -15.14
CA VAL A 628 12.06 -22.37 -14.52
C VAL A 628 12.73 -22.91 -13.24
N GLU A 629 14.01 -23.25 -13.30
CA GLU A 629 14.77 -23.71 -12.13
C GLU A 629 14.75 -22.67 -10.99
N SER A 630 14.80 -21.38 -11.30
CA SER A 630 14.74 -20.31 -10.30
C SER A 630 13.38 -20.19 -9.57
N LEU A 631 12.29 -20.58 -10.23
CA LEU A 631 10.95 -20.65 -9.64
C LEU A 631 10.83 -21.85 -8.70
N PHE A 632 11.33 -23.01 -9.14
CA PHE A 632 11.15 -24.29 -8.46
C PHE A 632 12.27 -24.65 -7.48
N VAL A 633 13.29 -23.82 -7.32
CA VAL A 633 14.36 -24.05 -6.35
C VAL A 633 13.81 -24.11 -4.92
N ARG A 634 14.23 -25.15 -4.18
CA ARG A 634 13.96 -25.29 -2.75
C ARG A 634 14.71 -24.22 -1.97
N ARG A 635 14.00 -23.48 -1.12
CA ARG A 635 14.52 -22.41 -0.26
C ARG A 635 14.56 -22.93 1.17
N GLN A 636 15.78 -23.04 1.71
CA GLN A 636 16.00 -23.54 3.06
C GLN A 636 16.16 -22.40 4.06
N SER A 637 15.83 -22.64 5.33
CA SER A 637 16.25 -21.70 6.38
C SER A 637 17.77 -21.56 6.34
N LEU A 638 18.27 -20.33 6.35
CA LEU A 638 19.70 -20.08 6.40
C LEU A 638 20.26 -20.67 7.69
N HIS A 639 21.24 -21.56 7.55
CA HIS A 639 21.91 -22.15 8.71
C HIS A 639 22.77 -21.07 9.40
N LEU A 640 22.31 -20.61 10.55
CA LEU A 640 22.91 -19.51 11.30
C LEU A 640 23.31 -19.97 12.70
N LEU A 641 24.60 -19.87 13.02
CA LEU A 641 25.12 -20.03 14.36
C LEU A 641 25.62 -18.67 14.87
N HIS A 642 25.28 -18.31 16.11
CA HIS A 642 25.75 -17.07 16.69
C HIS A 642 26.07 -17.15 18.18
N ALA A 643 26.99 -16.30 18.62
CA ALA A 643 27.42 -16.21 20.00
C ALA A 643 26.70 -15.13 20.83
N THR A 644 25.66 -14.47 20.29
CA THR A 644 24.99 -13.29 20.88
C THR A 644 24.78 -13.35 22.40
N ASP A 645 24.31 -14.49 22.91
CA ASP A 645 23.94 -14.65 24.32
C ASP A 645 25.06 -15.24 25.19
N ARG A 646 26.24 -15.52 24.61
CA ARG A 646 27.40 -16.05 25.34
C ARG A 646 28.13 -14.93 26.09
N PHE A 647 28.56 -15.23 27.32
CA PHE A 647 29.39 -14.31 28.09
C PHE A 647 30.71 -13.98 27.39
N ALA A 648 31.34 -14.97 26.75
CA ALA A 648 32.54 -14.77 25.93
C ALA A 648 32.30 -13.74 24.81
N ALA A 649 31.15 -13.77 24.14
CA ALA A 649 30.82 -12.80 23.10
C ALA A 649 30.70 -11.37 23.65
N LYS A 650 30.14 -11.21 24.87
CA LYS A 650 30.08 -9.90 25.55
C LYS A 650 31.46 -9.31 25.81
N LEU A 651 32.39 -10.14 26.27
CA LEU A 651 33.77 -9.73 26.53
C LEU A 651 34.49 -9.40 25.21
N LEU A 652 34.42 -10.30 24.22
CA LEU A 652 35.10 -10.15 22.94
C LEU A 652 34.57 -8.96 22.10
N MET A 653 33.27 -8.65 22.17
CA MET A 653 32.71 -7.52 21.42
C MET A 653 33.01 -6.15 22.05
N THR A 654 33.37 -6.11 23.34
CA THR A 654 33.58 -4.85 24.07
C THR A 654 34.68 -4.00 23.42
N PRO A 655 35.90 -4.51 23.19
CA PRO A 655 36.95 -3.72 22.55
C PRO A 655 36.65 -3.35 21.09
N MET A 656 35.86 -4.15 20.37
CA MET A 656 35.43 -3.82 19.01
C MET A 656 34.52 -2.57 18.95
N ARG A 657 33.79 -2.31 20.05
CA ARG A 657 32.77 -1.27 20.14
C ARG A 657 33.24 -0.02 20.88
N ASP A 658 34.32 -0.12 21.64
CA ASP A 658 34.89 1.01 22.34
C ASP A 658 35.46 2.01 21.34
N ALA A 659 34.90 3.23 21.32
CA ALA A 659 35.33 4.29 20.42
C ALA A 659 36.78 4.76 20.71
N ALA A 660 37.30 4.51 21.91
CA ALA A 660 38.69 4.81 22.26
C ALA A 660 39.69 3.84 21.60
N ILE A 661 39.23 2.69 21.10
CA ILE A 661 40.08 1.68 20.47
C ILE A 661 40.02 1.82 18.95
N SER A 662 41.19 1.95 18.31
CA SER A 662 41.35 2.08 16.86
C SER A 662 42.70 1.52 16.39
N GLY A 663 42.89 1.39 15.08
CA GLY A 663 44.16 0.94 14.51
C GLY A 663 44.57 -0.47 14.96
N PRO A 664 45.85 -0.71 15.30
CA PRO A 664 46.37 -2.03 15.67
C PRO A 664 45.55 -2.74 16.77
N ALA A 665 45.22 -2.04 17.86
CA ALA A 665 44.48 -2.63 18.98
C ALA A 665 43.07 -3.10 18.56
N LEU A 666 42.41 -2.34 17.67
CA LEU A 666 41.11 -2.76 17.12
C LEU A 666 41.26 -3.97 16.18
N ARG A 667 42.32 -4.00 15.37
CA ARG A 667 42.62 -5.16 14.51
C ARG A 667 42.89 -6.43 15.33
N ASP A 668 43.60 -6.30 16.45
CA ASP A 668 43.86 -7.41 17.36
C ASP A 668 42.57 -7.95 17.98
N ALA A 669 41.65 -7.06 18.39
CA ALA A 669 40.33 -7.46 18.90
C ALA A 669 39.53 -8.24 17.84
N HIS A 670 39.52 -7.76 16.58
CA HIS A 670 38.86 -8.48 15.48
C HIS A 670 39.54 -9.82 15.17
N SER A 671 40.87 -9.90 15.24
CA SER A 671 41.63 -11.14 15.07
C SER A 671 41.29 -12.16 16.17
N GLN A 672 41.19 -11.74 17.43
CA GLN A 672 40.80 -12.61 18.53
C GLN A 672 39.38 -13.18 18.31
N VAL A 673 38.46 -12.35 17.83
CA VAL A 673 37.09 -12.78 17.49
C VAL A 673 37.08 -13.78 16.34
N GLY A 674 37.85 -13.52 15.27
CA GLY A 674 37.96 -14.45 14.16
C GLY A 674 38.45 -15.84 14.59
N TRP A 675 39.47 -15.88 15.46
CA TRP A 675 39.98 -17.12 16.03
C TRP A 675 38.91 -17.85 16.85
N TYR A 676 38.21 -17.13 17.75
CA TYR A 676 37.13 -17.70 18.58
C TYR A 676 35.99 -18.28 17.73
N LEU A 677 35.52 -17.53 16.72
CA LEU A 677 34.44 -18.00 15.85
C LEU A 677 34.86 -19.25 15.05
N ALA A 678 36.11 -19.29 14.59
CA ALA A 678 36.63 -20.44 13.86
C ALA A 678 36.72 -21.69 14.75
N THR A 679 37.23 -21.57 15.98
CA THR A 679 37.46 -22.71 16.88
C THR A 679 36.18 -23.24 17.53
N GLU A 680 35.24 -22.36 17.90
CA GLU A 680 34.02 -22.76 18.62
C GLU A 680 32.82 -23.00 17.70
N PHE A 681 32.65 -22.18 16.66
CA PHE A 681 31.42 -22.20 15.85
C PHE A 681 31.63 -22.84 14.48
N CYS A 682 32.73 -22.54 13.77
CA CYS A 682 32.99 -23.18 12.48
C CYS A 682 33.28 -24.68 12.62
N THR A 683 33.92 -25.11 13.71
CA THR A 683 34.11 -26.55 14.03
C THR A 683 32.81 -27.30 14.25
N ARG A 684 31.74 -26.64 14.72
CA ARG A 684 30.41 -27.28 14.81
C ARG A 684 29.78 -27.54 13.43
N ILE A 685 30.24 -26.84 12.40
CA ILE A 685 29.77 -27.01 11.02
C ILE A 685 30.65 -28.02 10.28
N LEU A 686 31.98 -27.92 10.43
CA LEU A 686 32.94 -28.74 9.70
C LEU A 686 33.30 -30.04 10.42
N GLY A 687 33.33 -30.03 11.75
CA GLY A 687 33.95 -31.09 12.55
C GLY A 687 35.46 -30.89 12.70
N VAL A 688 36.09 -31.89 13.34
CA VAL A 688 37.53 -32.00 13.52
C VAL A 688 38.03 -33.32 12.93
N GLU A 689 39.31 -33.36 12.55
CA GLU A 689 39.99 -34.56 12.09
C GLU A 689 41.23 -34.83 12.93
N THR A 690 41.56 -36.12 13.05
CA THR A 690 42.78 -36.57 13.71
C THR A 690 44.00 -36.28 12.84
N CYS A 691 45.09 -35.84 13.46
CA CYS A 691 46.38 -35.70 12.81
C CYS A 691 47.50 -36.28 13.68
N ASN A 692 48.46 -36.96 13.07
CA ASN A 692 49.60 -37.49 13.82
C ASN A 692 50.50 -36.35 14.30
N ILE A 693 50.81 -36.34 15.59
CA ILE A 693 51.75 -35.42 16.21
C ILE A 693 52.82 -36.19 16.97
N ALA A 694 54.03 -35.64 17.02
CA ALA A 694 55.08 -36.15 17.91
C ALA A 694 54.74 -35.75 19.35
N HIS A 695 54.51 -36.75 20.20
CA HIS A 695 54.34 -36.54 21.63
C HIS A 695 55.68 -36.12 22.26
N VAL A 696 55.63 -35.33 23.33
CA VAL A 696 56.84 -34.86 24.05
C VAL A 696 57.68 -36.01 24.63
N GLN A 697 57.11 -37.22 24.74
CA GLN A 697 57.79 -38.44 25.18
C GLN A 697 58.42 -39.24 24.01
N GLY A 698 58.42 -38.71 22.78
CA GLY A 698 59.12 -39.30 21.63
C GLY A 698 58.34 -40.31 20.80
N HIS A 699 57.09 -40.64 21.15
CA HIS A 699 56.21 -41.48 20.33
C HIS A 699 55.23 -40.63 19.51
N GLN A 700 54.60 -41.23 18.49
CA GLN A 700 53.48 -40.59 17.79
C GLN A 700 52.20 -40.71 18.62
N THR A 701 51.35 -39.69 18.56
CA THR A 701 50.02 -39.70 19.16
C THR A 701 49.05 -38.91 18.29
N ASP A 702 47.76 -39.08 18.56
CA ASP A 702 46.69 -38.32 17.94
C ASP A 702 46.66 -36.87 18.47
N GLY A 703 46.74 -35.93 17.55
CA GLY A 703 46.32 -34.54 17.71
C GLY A 703 45.05 -34.27 16.91
N TYR A 704 44.51 -33.06 17.02
CA TYR A 704 43.28 -32.68 16.33
C TYR A 704 43.43 -31.33 15.63
N ARG A 705 42.77 -31.21 14.48
CA ARG A 705 42.63 -29.96 13.73
C ARG A 705 41.27 -29.89 13.07
N ILE A 706 40.92 -28.76 12.49
CA ILE A 706 39.64 -28.59 11.78
C ILE A 706 39.63 -29.50 10.54
N LEU A 707 38.50 -30.19 10.30
CA LEU A 707 38.34 -31.10 9.17
C LEU A 707 38.60 -30.37 7.84
N HIS A 708 39.37 -31.00 6.93
CA HIS A 708 39.72 -30.45 5.61
C HIS A 708 40.44 -29.08 5.67
N GLU A 709 41.33 -28.91 6.66
CA GLU A 709 42.03 -27.65 6.90
C GLU A 709 42.80 -27.17 5.66
N LYS A 710 43.51 -28.08 4.97
CA LYS A 710 44.29 -27.76 3.76
C LYS A 710 43.39 -27.42 2.58
N GLU A 711 42.23 -28.04 2.49
CA GLU A 711 41.26 -27.88 1.41
C GLU A 711 40.31 -26.68 1.67
N THR A 712 40.60 -25.88 2.70
CA THR A 712 39.86 -24.66 3.03
C THR A 712 40.53 -23.41 2.43
N LEU A 713 39.70 -22.51 1.90
CA LEU A 713 40.08 -21.18 1.42
C LEU A 713 39.48 -20.09 2.32
N ILE A 714 40.30 -19.19 2.83
CA ILE A 714 39.88 -18.02 3.63
C ILE A 714 39.95 -16.77 2.75
N VAL A 715 38.83 -16.07 2.65
CA VAL A 715 38.69 -14.84 1.86
C VAL A 715 38.16 -13.72 2.76
N PRO A 716 39.01 -12.76 3.17
CA PRO A 716 38.51 -11.52 3.74
C PRO A 716 37.80 -10.68 2.69
N LEU A 717 36.61 -10.18 3.02
CA LEU A 717 35.96 -9.12 2.26
C LEU A 717 36.68 -7.81 2.59
N MET A 718 37.50 -7.37 1.65
CA MET A 718 38.34 -6.20 1.87
C MET A 718 37.52 -4.92 1.95
N ARG A 719 37.86 -3.97 2.83
CA ARG A 719 39.03 -3.98 3.74
C ARG A 719 38.68 -4.46 5.16
N GLY A 720 37.43 -4.30 5.57
CA GLY A 720 37.00 -4.50 6.96
C GLY A 720 37.12 -5.94 7.46
N GLY A 721 37.05 -6.94 6.58
CA GLY A 721 37.12 -8.36 6.97
C GLY A 721 38.52 -8.87 7.32
N GLU A 722 39.59 -8.22 6.87
CA GLU A 722 40.96 -8.75 6.94
C GLU A 722 41.43 -9.08 8.38
N PRO A 723 41.33 -8.19 9.37
CA PRO A 723 41.83 -8.48 10.71
C PRO A 723 41.15 -9.69 11.34
N MET A 724 39.85 -9.87 11.09
CA MET A 724 39.10 -11.03 11.54
C MET A 724 39.51 -12.29 10.77
N ALA A 725 39.69 -12.20 9.46
CA ALA A 725 40.15 -13.32 8.64
C ALA A 725 41.54 -13.81 9.07
N LEU A 726 42.46 -12.92 9.45
CA LEU A 726 43.75 -13.30 10.02
C LEU A 726 43.58 -14.07 11.34
N GLY A 727 42.57 -13.74 12.14
CA GLY A 727 42.14 -14.55 13.29
C GLY A 727 41.72 -15.96 12.91
N VAL A 728 40.88 -16.07 11.88
CA VAL A 728 40.44 -17.36 11.33
C VAL A 728 41.63 -18.16 10.78
N SER A 729 42.58 -17.51 10.10
CA SER A 729 43.80 -18.14 9.60
C SER A 729 44.72 -18.65 10.71
N LYS A 730 44.77 -17.99 11.87
CA LYS A 730 45.46 -18.53 13.06
C LYS A 730 44.85 -19.84 13.55
N ALA A 731 43.54 -20.04 13.37
CA ALA A 731 42.85 -21.28 13.72
C ALA A 731 43.00 -22.38 12.65
N LEU A 732 43.27 -22.01 11.40
CA LEU A 732 43.52 -22.90 10.27
C LEU A 732 44.85 -22.55 9.56
N PRO A 733 46.01 -22.75 10.21
CA PRO A 733 47.31 -22.38 9.66
C PRO A 733 47.64 -23.02 8.29
N ARG A 734 46.98 -24.12 7.90
CA ARG A 734 47.21 -24.79 6.61
C ARG A 734 46.26 -24.34 5.50
N ALA A 735 45.24 -23.55 5.82
CA ALA A 735 44.27 -23.07 4.86
C ALA A 735 44.90 -22.03 3.93
N MET A 736 44.44 -22.01 2.67
CA MET A 736 44.84 -20.99 1.72
C MET A 736 44.20 -19.65 2.09
N PHE A 737 44.95 -18.55 2.01
CA PHE A 737 44.46 -17.20 2.29
C PHE A 737 44.49 -16.35 1.02
N LEU A 738 43.34 -15.81 0.60
CA LEU A 738 43.20 -15.02 -0.62
C LEU A 738 42.48 -13.71 -0.33
N HIS A 739 43.16 -12.58 -0.51
CA HIS A 739 42.53 -11.26 -0.45
C HIS A 739 41.58 -11.06 -1.64
N ALA A 740 40.34 -10.64 -1.35
CA ALA A 740 39.37 -10.25 -2.38
C ALA A 740 38.70 -8.92 -2.03
N LYS A 741 38.79 -7.95 -2.94
CA LYS A 741 38.06 -6.69 -2.87
C LYS A 741 36.71 -6.81 -3.56
N ASN A 742 36.67 -7.53 -4.68
CA ASN A 742 35.47 -7.77 -5.48
C ASN A 742 35.28 -9.27 -5.71
N PRO A 743 34.06 -9.73 -6.04
CA PRO A 743 33.81 -11.15 -6.32
C PRO A 743 34.76 -11.74 -7.37
N GLY A 744 35.05 -10.98 -8.44
CA GLY A 744 35.92 -11.40 -9.55
C GLY A 744 37.38 -11.71 -9.19
N ASP A 745 37.84 -11.32 -8.00
CA ASP A 745 39.19 -11.67 -7.52
C ASP A 745 39.29 -13.18 -7.20
N ILE A 746 38.16 -13.83 -6.97
CA ILE A 746 38.06 -15.28 -6.85
C ILE A 746 37.96 -15.89 -8.26
N GLN A 747 38.97 -16.64 -8.66
CA GLN A 747 39.06 -17.31 -9.96
C GLN A 747 38.91 -18.82 -9.81
N HIS A 748 38.56 -19.53 -10.90
CA HIS A 748 38.38 -20.99 -10.89
C HIS A 748 39.61 -21.73 -10.30
N LYS A 749 40.83 -21.29 -10.63
CA LYS A 749 42.08 -21.87 -10.10
C LYS A 749 42.20 -21.77 -8.57
N HIS A 750 41.56 -20.78 -7.94
CA HIS A 750 41.57 -20.64 -6.47
C HIS A 750 40.62 -21.65 -5.81
N LEU A 751 39.62 -22.17 -6.53
CA LEU A 751 38.65 -23.13 -6.00
C LEU A 751 39.02 -24.58 -6.30
N GLN A 752 39.99 -24.81 -7.19
CA GLN A 752 40.43 -26.15 -7.57
C GLN A 752 41.02 -26.90 -6.35
N GLY A 753 40.47 -28.08 -6.07
CA GLY A 753 40.86 -28.90 -4.91
C GLY A 753 40.44 -28.33 -3.55
N ARG A 754 39.54 -27.34 -3.51
CA ARG A 754 38.98 -26.79 -2.27
C ARG A 754 37.60 -27.36 -1.99
N GLU A 755 37.35 -27.65 -0.73
CA GLU A 755 36.05 -28.17 -0.27
C GLU A 755 35.20 -27.10 0.43
N THR A 756 35.86 -26.13 1.06
CA THR A 756 35.24 -25.10 1.89
C THR A 756 35.85 -23.73 1.60
N ILE A 757 34.99 -22.71 1.56
CA ILE A 757 35.40 -21.30 1.51
C ILE A 757 34.81 -20.54 2.69
N PHE A 758 35.65 -19.78 3.38
CA PHE A 758 35.27 -18.85 4.43
C PHE A 758 35.25 -17.43 3.87
N LEU A 759 34.05 -16.83 3.81
CA LEU A 759 33.88 -15.41 3.51
C LEU A 759 33.85 -14.64 4.82
N VAL A 760 34.88 -13.85 5.09
CA VAL A 760 35.05 -13.21 6.40
C VAL A 760 34.85 -11.71 6.28
N ASP A 761 33.92 -11.15 7.05
CA ASP A 761 33.68 -9.71 7.11
C ASP A 761 33.48 -9.26 8.55
N SER A 762 33.84 -8.03 8.88
CA SER A 762 33.61 -7.50 10.22
C SER A 762 32.12 -7.25 10.51
N VAL A 763 31.37 -6.76 9.52
CA VAL A 763 29.94 -6.39 9.67
C VAL A 763 29.14 -6.73 8.41
N VAL A 764 28.15 -7.61 8.55
CA VAL A 764 27.14 -7.86 7.51
C VAL A 764 25.88 -7.05 7.82
N ASN A 765 25.68 -5.96 7.09
CA ASN A 765 24.54 -5.06 7.32
C ASN A 765 23.33 -5.41 6.44
N THR A 766 23.42 -5.23 5.12
CA THR A 766 22.33 -5.61 4.19
C THR A 766 22.44 -7.05 3.70
N GLY A 767 23.65 -7.63 3.71
CA GLY A 767 23.95 -8.92 3.10
C GLY A 767 24.24 -8.84 1.59
N GLN A 768 24.18 -7.66 0.98
CA GLN A 768 24.31 -7.50 -0.49
C GLN A 768 25.66 -8.01 -1.01
N SER A 769 26.76 -7.58 -0.39
CA SER A 769 28.10 -8.04 -0.77
C SER A 769 28.23 -9.56 -0.63
N ILE A 770 27.67 -10.15 0.43
CA ILE A 770 27.66 -11.60 0.61
C ILE A 770 26.92 -12.30 -0.54
N LEU A 771 25.75 -11.80 -0.93
CA LEU A 771 25.00 -12.35 -2.06
C LEU A 771 25.80 -12.31 -3.37
N GLU A 772 26.47 -11.20 -3.65
CA GLU A 772 27.32 -11.05 -4.85
C GLU A 772 28.48 -12.04 -4.86
N PHE A 773 29.20 -12.19 -3.74
CA PHE A 773 30.27 -13.17 -3.61
C PHE A 773 29.76 -14.60 -3.73
N VAL A 774 28.64 -14.94 -3.05
CA VAL A 774 28.04 -16.28 -3.13
C VAL A 774 27.60 -16.60 -4.55
N GLN A 775 26.95 -15.67 -5.25
CA GLN A 775 26.53 -15.85 -6.65
C GLN A 775 27.75 -16.11 -7.55
N HIS A 776 28.80 -15.31 -7.41
CA HIS A 776 30.03 -15.47 -8.17
C HIS A 776 30.71 -16.82 -7.90
N ILE A 777 30.86 -17.21 -6.63
CA ILE A 777 31.45 -18.50 -6.26
C ILE A 777 30.62 -19.65 -6.82
N ARG A 778 29.29 -19.58 -6.74
CA ARG A 778 28.40 -20.62 -7.27
C ARG A 778 28.47 -20.74 -8.79
N SER A 779 28.78 -19.65 -9.50
CA SER A 779 29.04 -19.68 -10.94
C SER A 779 30.34 -20.42 -11.31
N LEU A 780 31.33 -20.42 -10.40
CA LEU A 780 32.62 -21.09 -10.60
C LEU A 780 32.65 -22.52 -10.03
N HIS A 781 31.93 -22.76 -8.93
CA HIS A 781 31.89 -24.04 -8.24
C HIS A 781 30.52 -24.28 -7.59
N ALA A 782 29.67 -25.08 -8.24
CA ALA A 782 28.26 -25.25 -7.89
C ALA A 782 28.02 -25.76 -6.45
N SER A 783 28.88 -26.65 -5.92
CA SER A 783 28.61 -27.39 -4.67
C SER A 783 29.56 -27.11 -3.49
N ILE A 784 30.51 -26.16 -3.62
CA ILE A 784 31.49 -25.87 -2.56
C ILE A 784 30.77 -25.39 -1.29
N ARG A 785 31.25 -25.76 -0.10
CA ARG A 785 30.67 -25.28 1.16
C ARG A 785 31.11 -23.84 1.39
N ILE A 786 30.16 -22.93 1.64
CA ILE A 786 30.44 -21.53 1.93
C ILE A 786 30.05 -21.25 3.38
N ILE A 787 31.00 -20.76 4.18
CA ILE A 787 30.74 -20.30 5.55
C ILE A 787 31.06 -18.80 5.63
N VAL A 788 30.04 -18.00 5.92
CA VAL A 788 30.19 -16.56 6.14
C VAL A 788 30.48 -16.35 7.63
N VAL A 789 31.61 -15.72 7.94
CA VAL A 789 32.04 -15.45 9.33
C VAL A 789 32.03 -13.95 9.55
N ALA A 790 31.31 -13.50 10.58
CA ALA A 790 31.26 -12.08 10.89
C ALA A 790 31.23 -11.71 12.37
N GLY A 791 31.74 -10.52 12.69
CA GLY A 791 31.61 -9.95 14.02
C GLY A 791 30.16 -9.59 14.32
N VAL A 792 29.51 -8.89 13.40
CA VAL A 792 28.12 -8.49 13.56
C VAL A 792 27.33 -8.83 12.30
N ILE A 793 26.18 -9.47 12.47
CA ILE A 793 25.19 -9.64 11.40
C ILE A 793 23.89 -8.94 11.80
N GLN A 794 23.33 -8.15 10.90
CA GLN A 794 22.02 -7.55 11.11
C GLN A 794 20.93 -8.63 10.98
N ALA A 795 20.04 -8.75 11.96
CA ALA A 795 19.14 -9.90 12.10
C ALA A 795 18.22 -10.12 10.88
N LYS A 796 17.71 -9.04 10.26
CA LYS A 796 16.85 -9.13 9.06
C LYS A 796 17.62 -9.59 7.82
N SER A 797 18.92 -9.28 7.70
CA SER A 797 19.77 -9.63 6.55
C SER A 797 19.90 -11.15 6.33
N VAL A 798 19.65 -11.95 7.37
CA VAL A 798 19.71 -13.43 7.34
C VAL A 798 18.40 -14.10 7.73
N SER A 799 17.31 -13.35 7.91
CA SER A 799 15.99 -13.91 8.25
C SER A 799 14.90 -13.50 7.25
N THR A 800 14.52 -12.22 7.24
CA THR A 800 13.31 -11.74 6.54
C THR A 800 13.59 -10.79 5.38
N SER A 801 14.83 -10.38 5.16
CA SER A 801 15.15 -9.49 4.04
C SER A 801 15.04 -10.21 2.69
N ARG A 802 14.80 -9.43 1.62
CA ARG A 802 14.86 -9.94 0.23
C ARG A 802 16.18 -10.67 -0.06
N ILE A 803 17.29 -10.17 0.48
CA ILE A 803 18.61 -10.79 0.33
C ILE A 803 18.70 -12.13 1.07
N ALA A 804 18.17 -12.23 2.29
CA ALA A 804 18.10 -13.49 3.02
C ALA A 804 17.35 -14.57 2.22
N GLN A 805 16.24 -14.18 1.58
CA GLN A 805 15.45 -15.08 0.75
C GLN A 805 16.10 -15.41 -0.60
N GLU A 806 17.00 -14.58 -1.13
CA GLU A 806 17.84 -14.96 -2.26
C GLU A 806 18.94 -15.95 -1.82
N LEU A 807 19.54 -15.71 -0.66
CA LEU A 807 20.59 -16.56 -0.13
C LEU A 807 20.07 -17.96 0.24
N SER A 808 18.81 -18.08 0.66
CA SER A 808 18.17 -19.35 1.04
C SER A 808 18.08 -20.38 -0.07
N ARG A 809 18.22 -19.98 -1.34
CA ARG A 809 18.27 -20.89 -2.49
C ARG A 809 19.58 -21.68 -2.57
N PHE A 810 20.64 -21.21 -1.91
CA PHE A 810 21.95 -21.82 -2.00
C PHE A 810 22.14 -22.87 -0.91
N ARG A 811 22.34 -24.13 -1.33
CA ARG A 811 22.69 -25.22 -0.41
C ARG A 811 24.12 -25.05 0.12
N ARG A 812 24.41 -25.68 1.27
CA ARG A 812 25.74 -25.65 1.93
C ARG A 812 26.27 -24.22 2.15
N LEU A 813 25.38 -23.28 2.42
CA LEU A 813 25.69 -21.93 2.88
C LEU A 813 25.39 -21.84 4.38
N SER A 814 26.34 -21.34 5.17
CA SER A 814 26.15 -21.15 6.61
C SER A 814 26.68 -19.79 7.05
N PHE A 815 26.10 -19.26 8.11
CA PHE A 815 26.48 -17.99 8.72
C PHE A 815 26.93 -18.25 10.16
N VAL A 816 28.05 -17.64 10.52
CA VAL A 816 28.63 -17.64 11.87
C VAL A 816 28.81 -16.20 12.30
N ALA A 817 28.21 -15.82 13.43
CA ALA A 817 28.30 -14.46 13.95
C ALA A 817 28.73 -14.41 15.41
N LEU A 818 29.58 -13.44 15.79
CA LEU A 818 29.75 -13.13 17.21
C LEU A 818 28.45 -12.56 17.80
N ARG A 819 27.74 -11.74 17.03
CA ARG A 819 26.52 -11.08 17.48
C ARG A 819 25.50 -10.86 16.35
N LEU A 820 24.23 -11.07 16.68
CA LEU A 820 23.09 -10.55 15.92
C LEU A 820 22.66 -9.16 16.43
N SER A 821 22.40 -8.25 15.49
CA SER A 821 21.96 -6.89 15.77
C SER A 821 20.60 -6.59 15.14
N ASN A 822 19.67 -6.04 15.93
CA ASN A 822 18.43 -5.48 15.40
C ASN A 822 18.62 -4.10 14.76
N ASN A 823 19.73 -3.42 15.09
CA ASN A 823 20.08 -2.12 14.52
C ASN A 823 20.72 -2.30 13.14
N GLN A 824 20.20 -1.61 12.14
CA GLN A 824 20.78 -1.50 10.80
C GLN A 824 21.48 -0.14 10.71
N PHE A 825 22.81 -0.14 10.79
CA PHE A 825 23.61 1.09 10.76
C PHE A 825 24.79 0.91 9.82
N THR A 826 24.91 1.79 8.83
CA THR A 826 26.10 1.89 7.98
C THR A 826 26.93 3.04 8.52
N GLY A 827 28.11 2.73 9.04
CA GLY A 827 29.03 3.75 9.54
C GLY A 827 29.48 4.68 8.43
N LYS A 828 29.77 5.94 8.81
CA LYS A 828 30.46 6.93 7.97
C LYS A 828 31.53 7.62 8.80
N GLY A 829 32.67 7.91 8.19
CA GLY A 829 33.85 8.55 8.76
C GLY A 829 34.29 7.87 10.06
N PRO A 830 34.19 8.56 11.22
CA PRO A 830 34.68 8.04 12.50
C PRO A 830 33.87 6.86 13.04
N THR A 831 32.71 6.54 12.46
CA THR A 831 31.84 5.43 12.89
C THR A 831 31.94 4.20 11.99
N ASP A 832 32.68 4.27 10.88
CA ASP A 832 32.89 3.14 10.00
C ASP A 832 33.97 2.19 10.54
N THR A 833 33.66 0.89 10.54
CA THR A 833 34.55 -0.14 11.07
C THR A 833 35.85 -0.24 10.26
N GLY A 834 35.79 -0.18 8.93
CA GLY A 834 36.97 -0.20 8.07
C GLY A 834 37.88 0.99 8.32
N HIS A 835 37.32 2.20 8.41
CA HIS A 835 38.09 3.42 8.68
C HIS A 835 38.77 3.38 10.05
N ARG A 836 38.09 2.88 11.09
CA ARG A 836 38.65 2.72 12.44
C ARG A 836 39.74 1.64 12.51
N LEU A 837 39.60 0.54 11.78
CA LEU A 837 40.60 -0.54 11.74
C LEU A 837 41.95 -0.08 11.18
N PHE A 838 41.93 0.88 10.25
CA PHE A 838 43.12 1.35 9.54
C PHE A 838 43.46 2.82 9.76
N ASN A 839 42.81 3.50 10.72
CA ASN A 839 43.01 4.92 11.03
C ASN A 839 42.85 5.85 9.81
N THR A 840 41.90 5.53 8.94
CA THR A 840 41.62 6.29 7.70
C THR A 840 40.37 7.14 7.80
N MET A 841 39.99 7.58 9.01
CA MET A 841 38.71 8.27 9.30
C MET A 841 38.51 9.63 8.59
N HIS A 842 39.52 10.11 7.86
CA HIS A 842 39.52 11.36 7.10
C HIS A 842 39.31 11.16 5.58
N LEU A 843 39.20 9.92 5.11
CA LEU A 843 39.12 9.59 3.67
C LEU A 843 37.69 9.58 3.10
N ASP A 844 36.70 10.06 3.87
CA ASP A 844 35.28 10.08 3.50
C ASP A 844 34.79 11.45 2.99
#